data_AF-A0A2W5XQY1-F1
#
_entry.id   AF-A0A2W5XQY1-F1
#
_cell.length_a   1.000
_cell.length_b   1.000
_cell.length_c   1.000
_cell.angle_alpha   90.00
_cell.angle_beta   90.00
_cell.angle_gamma   90.00
#
_symmetry.space_group_name_H-M   'P 1'
#
loop_
_entity.id
_entity.type
_entity.pdbx_description
1 polymer ?
#
loop_
_entity_poly.entity_id
_entity_poly.type
_entity_poly.pdbx_seq_one_letter_code
_entity_poly.pdbx_strand_id
1 'polypeptide(L)'
;MPRAMKVKDGLAKPTSMPTGTVTFLFTDIEGSTQRWEAHRAEMEQAVAHHDKLLRTAMTKHNGFVFKTVGDAFCVAFNHPQDAVAAAIGVQRALQSKDFSSVDGLRARMAIHTGTAHERDADYFGPTVNRVARLLAIGHGGQVLVSGTATDLLQGSLPEHTSLRDLGQHQLRDLAFPEQVYQLVNPEFAEIFPPLRSLDALPNNLPRQATAFIGREEELADIKTLLDKSQIVTLLGTGGVGKTRTALQVGADLLDGSGDGVWFVDLAQVTTADYVVAAVASIFKIQAQPNRELLDDLCAHLKNKRLLLILDNCEHVVAAAARVVTAIVKDCPRVAVLATSREGLNVHGEQVYRMPSLSVPAPTSALSATEAITHGAIALFVARASALDAQFSFTDDKAPIVADICRRLDGIALAIELAAARVTILNLKQLSQRLDERFRLLTGGDRTALPRQQTMRAAIDWSYELLSDDERTIFRRLSIFQGGWTLEALGDICSDDVLDEFAIFDILSSLVNKSLVTVEFDAEKQRYRLLESLRQYGLERLRKQGEFGAVARRHARYYAEYSQQAADKWQVIPDVAWIDFIEDELENLRVALQWCLDQGNDPHLGAQIAEHLWAYWFGRSVQEGRRWLQLARASVTPEGDPALSVAIDLALSRVLINISWSATQAACERALAGARALDEPRLLARALYYTGEAHVFANRLEEAEAPLVEARDLARQLGDHYREAAAMQMLGRLYAQQKRFVAAREHMAASMRFYEKRGADRNRAIALMNLAGLERAAGEAPRAIVLGREAVEMARTLRDGTLETIALSSIAVCLLLAGRYEEARTSARAAIEFIRNSRIGSEFYPALQSCVAFATRDQKFETAARIFGYAQQASSDRLPENAFLGLDAAWLLQPLREKLAEERLQSLMAEGAAWSEEQGLEEAFLVC
;
A
#
# COMPACT_ATOMS: atom_id res chain seq x y z
N MET A 1 41.40 36.70 -48.77
CA MET A 1 41.55 37.84 -47.84
C MET A 1 41.17 39.12 -48.58
N PRO A 2 40.52 40.14 -47.98
CA PRO A 2 40.07 40.29 -46.59
C PRO A 2 38.59 40.73 -46.38
N ARG A 3 38.19 40.64 -45.10
CA ARG A 3 36.98 41.01 -44.33
C ARG A 3 36.12 42.21 -44.78
N ALA A 4 34.80 42.09 -44.54
CA ALA A 4 33.93 43.15 -43.97
C ALA A 4 32.66 42.52 -43.32
N MET A 5 32.60 42.49 -41.99
CA MET A 5 31.65 43.23 -41.13
C MET A 5 30.24 42.60 -40.99
N LYS A 6 30.07 41.82 -39.92
CA LYS A 6 28.76 41.52 -39.32
C LYS A 6 28.18 42.82 -38.74
N VAL A 7 27.04 43.25 -39.24
CA VAL A 7 26.14 44.16 -38.52
C VAL A 7 25.17 43.29 -37.72
N LYS A 8 25.19 43.46 -36.40
CA LYS A 8 24.19 42.93 -35.46
C LYS A 8 22.94 43.79 -35.60
N ASP A 9 21.82 43.20 -36.02
CA ASP A 9 20.50 43.68 -35.62
C ASP A 9 19.97 42.76 -34.53
N GLY A 10 19.94 43.30 -33.31
CA GLY A 10 19.46 42.63 -32.12
C GLY A 10 17.95 42.70 -31.99
N LEU A 11 17.32 41.54 -31.90
CA LEU A 11 16.12 41.35 -31.08
C LEU A 11 16.56 40.47 -29.91
N ALA A 12 16.68 41.07 -28.73
CA ALA A 12 16.99 40.34 -27.51
C ALA A 12 15.87 39.33 -27.23
N LYS A 13 16.18 38.03 -27.26
CA LYS A 13 15.31 37.00 -26.68
C LYS A 13 15.20 37.27 -25.18
N PRO A 14 14.03 37.21 -24.53
CA PRO A 14 13.95 37.17 -23.08
C PRO A 14 14.77 35.96 -22.59
N THR A 15 15.85 36.24 -21.87
CA THR A 15 16.90 35.28 -21.51
C THR A 15 16.61 34.45 -20.25
N SER A 16 15.42 34.59 -19.65
CA SER A 16 14.98 33.82 -18.49
C SER A 16 13.45 33.72 -18.43
N MET A 17 12.94 32.63 -17.86
CA MET A 17 11.51 32.46 -17.60
C MET A 17 10.99 33.53 -16.61
N PRO A 18 9.77 34.05 -16.81
CA PRO A 18 9.11 34.89 -15.81
C PRO A 18 8.98 34.20 -14.44
N THR A 19 9.36 34.88 -13.36
CA THR A 19 9.30 34.33 -11.98
C THR A 19 8.59 35.28 -11.02
N GLY A 20 8.01 34.76 -9.94
CA GLY A 20 7.29 35.54 -8.95
C GLY A 20 5.81 35.70 -9.34
N THR A 21 5.36 36.95 -9.53
CA THR A 21 4.02 37.24 -10.08
C THR A 21 4.09 37.17 -11.59
N VAL A 22 3.46 36.16 -12.18
CA VAL A 22 3.52 35.86 -13.61
C VAL A 22 2.13 36.04 -14.24
N THR A 23 2.07 36.63 -15.43
CA THR A 23 0.84 36.70 -16.23
C THR A 23 0.85 35.61 -17.29
N PHE A 24 -0.21 34.83 -17.35
CA PHE A 24 -0.40 33.78 -18.34
C PHE A 24 -1.41 34.19 -19.39
N LEU A 25 -1.14 33.85 -20.65
CA LEU A 25 -2.08 33.91 -21.77
C LEU A 25 -2.20 32.52 -22.36
N PHE A 26 -3.40 31.94 -22.23
CA PHE A 26 -3.71 30.64 -22.82
C PHE A 26 -4.62 30.84 -24.03
N THR A 27 -4.46 29.98 -25.03
CA THR A 27 -5.22 30.05 -26.29
C THR A 27 -5.73 28.66 -26.67
N ASP A 28 -6.86 28.60 -27.35
CA ASP A 28 -7.45 27.36 -27.88
C ASP A 28 -8.28 27.68 -29.14
N ILE A 29 -8.32 26.79 -30.13
CA ILE A 29 -9.13 27.00 -31.33
C ILE A 29 -10.53 26.44 -31.09
N GLU A 30 -11.54 27.27 -31.28
CA GLU A 30 -12.92 26.80 -31.12
C GLU A 30 -13.29 25.73 -32.17
N GLY A 31 -13.77 24.57 -31.70
CA GLY A 31 -14.30 23.51 -32.55
C GLY A 31 -13.24 22.71 -33.31
N SER A 32 -11.97 22.74 -32.90
CA SER A 32 -10.88 22.07 -33.61
C SER A 32 -11.07 20.56 -33.74
N THR A 33 -11.57 19.86 -32.72
CA THR A 33 -11.79 18.41 -32.74
C THR A 33 -12.73 17.97 -33.87
N GLN A 34 -13.89 18.63 -34.03
CA GLN A 34 -14.84 18.29 -35.10
C GLN A 34 -14.26 18.58 -36.50
N ARG A 35 -13.41 19.60 -36.62
CA ARG A 35 -12.77 19.97 -37.89
C ARG A 35 -11.63 19.03 -38.27
N TRP A 36 -10.91 18.48 -37.29
CA TRP A 36 -9.92 17.43 -37.51
C TRP A 36 -10.55 16.14 -38.07
N GLU A 37 -11.78 15.83 -37.66
CA GLU A 37 -12.56 14.70 -38.18
C GLU A 37 -13.09 14.95 -39.60
N ALA A 38 -13.52 16.17 -39.90
CA ALA A 38 -14.11 16.52 -41.19
C ALA A 38 -13.09 16.88 -42.30
N HIS A 39 -11.97 17.54 -41.95
CA HIS A 39 -11.04 18.20 -42.90
C HIS A 39 -9.56 18.01 -42.54
N ARG A 40 -9.13 16.77 -42.25
CA ARG A 40 -7.81 16.45 -41.68
C ARG A 40 -6.60 17.09 -42.40
N ALA A 41 -6.52 16.98 -43.74
CA ALA A 41 -5.37 17.46 -44.50
C ALA A 41 -5.29 18.99 -44.59
N GLU A 42 -6.45 19.66 -44.67
CA GLU A 42 -6.57 21.12 -44.70
C GLU A 42 -6.28 21.71 -43.31
N MET A 43 -6.75 21.04 -42.25
CA MET A 43 -6.47 21.40 -40.86
C MET A 43 -4.98 21.30 -40.51
N GLU A 44 -4.25 20.29 -41.00
CA GLU A 44 -2.81 20.17 -40.74
C GLU A 44 -2.02 21.37 -41.26
N GLN A 45 -2.33 21.84 -42.47
CA GLN A 45 -1.71 23.04 -43.03
C GLN A 45 -2.17 24.32 -42.33
N ALA A 46 -3.45 24.42 -41.99
CA ALA A 46 -4.00 25.59 -41.30
C ALA A 46 -3.40 25.77 -39.89
N VAL A 47 -3.27 24.68 -39.12
CA VAL A 47 -2.67 24.70 -37.77
C VAL A 47 -1.18 25.03 -37.85
N ALA A 48 -0.43 24.51 -38.82
CA ALA A 48 0.99 24.87 -38.99
C ALA A 48 1.19 26.38 -39.26
N HIS A 49 0.29 27.01 -40.03
CA HIS A 49 0.32 28.45 -40.26
C HIS A 49 -0.10 29.23 -39.01
N HIS A 50 -1.16 28.78 -38.33
CA HIS A 50 -1.63 29.32 -37.05
C HIS A 50 -0.49 29.35 -36.02
N ASP A 51 0.21 28.24 -35.81
CA ASP A 51 1.26 28.12 -34.81
C ASP A 51 2.42 29.08 -35.06
N LYS A 52 2.78 29.29 -36.33
CA LYS A 52 3.82 30.24 -36.72
C LYS A 52 3.39 31.68 -36.44
N LEU A 53 2.13 32.03 -36.71
CA LEU A 53 1.58 33.35 -36.46
C LEU A 53 1.51 33.66 -34.96
N LEU A 54 0.93 32.73 -34.18
CA LEU A 54 0.82 32.87 -32.72
C LEU A 54 2.20 33.01 -32.09
N ARG A 55 3.13 32.09 -32.38
CA ARG A 55 4.48 32.17 -31.82
C ARG A 55 5.17 33.50 -32.16
N THR A 56 5.02 33.99 -33.39
CA THR A 56 5.60 35.28 -33.81
C THR A 56 4.98 36.45 -33.04
N ALA A 57 3.65 36.49 -32.92
CA ALA A 57 2.96 37.55 -32.18
C ALA A 57 3.33 37.52 -30.69
N MET A 58 3.33 36.35 -30.06
CA MET A 58 3.65 36.21 -28.64
C MET A 58 5.09 36.60 -28.32
N THR A 59 6.07 36.14 -29.11
CA THR A 59 7.48 36.47 -28.88
C THR A 59 7.79 37.94 -29.19
N LYS A 60 7.10 38.56 -30.16
CA LYS A 60 7.23 40.00 -30.44
C LYS A 60 6.84 40.87 -29.24
N HIS A 61 5.91 40.39 -28.41
CA HIS A 61 5.42 41.08 -27.23
C HIS A 61 5.98 40.47 -25.93
N ASN A 62 7.25 40.05 -25.94
CA ASN A 62 7.97 39.54 -24.75
C ASN A 62 7.39 38.26 -24.10
N GLY A 63 6.55 37.50 -24.80
CA GLY A 63 5.97 36.25 -24.31
C GLY A 63 6.93 35.07 -24.37
N PHE A 64 7.02 34.31 -23.28
CA PHE A 64 7.72 33.03 -23.21
C PHE A 64 6.73 31.88 -23.40
N VAL A 65 6.78 31.21 -24.55
CA VAL A 65 5.94 30.03 -24.84
C VAL A 65 6.58 28.80 -24.18
N PHE A 66 6.06 28.39 -23.03
CA PHE A 66 6.60 27.25 -22.28
C PHE A 66 5.96 25.92 -22.69
N LYS A 67 4.74 25.94 -23.24
CA LYS A 67 4.03 24.71 -23.64
C LYS A 67 3.09 24.94 -24.82
N THR A 68 3.00 23.92 -25.68
CA THR A 68 1.99 23.80 -26.76
C THR A 68 1.31 22.45 -26.61
N VAL A 69 -0.02 22.42 -26.55
CA VAL A 69 -0.82 21.19 -26.40
C VAL A 69 -1.82 21.14 -27.54
N GLY A 70 -1.57 20.29 -28.54
CA GLY A 70 -2.33 20.34 -29.80
C GLY A 70 -2.17 21.70 -30.47
N ASP A 71 -3.28 22.40 -30.67
CA ASP A 71 -3.38 23.76 -31.21
C ASP A 71 -3.43 24.87 -30.13
N ALA A 72 -3.37 24.50 -28.84
CA ALA A 72 -3.37 25.43 -27.72
C ALA A 72 -1.96 25.91 -27.36
N PHE A 73 -1.79 27.22 -27.16
CA PHE A 73 -0.56 27.83 -26.63
C PHE A 73 -0.70 28.23 -25.18
N CYS A 74 0.30 27.90 -24.36
CA CYS A 74 0.47 28.37 -22.99
C CYS A 74 1.68 29.30 -22.93
N VAL A 75 1.46 30.57 -22.60
CA VAL A 75 2.48 31.62 -22.68
C VAL A 75 2.56 32.39 -21.38
N ALA A 76 3.77 32.68 -20.91
CA ALA A 76 4.06 33.44 -19.70
C ALA A 76 4.67 34.82 -20.02
N PHE A 77 4.29 35.83 -19.25
CA PHE A 77 4.73 37.21 -19.37
C PHE A 77 5.08 37.79 -17.98
N ASN A 78 6.05 38.70 -17.93
CA ASN A 78 6.37 39.46 -16.73
C ASN A 78 5.30 40.52 -16.40
N HIS A 79 4.63 41.05 -17.43
CA HIS A 79 3.65 42.13 -17.28
C HIS A 79 2.34 41.83 -18.03
N PRO A 80 1.17 42.17 -17.45
CA PRO A 80 -0.11 41.86 -18.09
C PRO A 80 -0.37 42.68 -19.36
N GLN A 81 0.20 43.89 -19.47
CA GLN A 81 0.12 44.71 -20.70
C GLN A 81 0.75 44.02 -21.92
N ASP A 82 1.81 43.25 -21.70
CA ASP A 82 2.48 42.48 -22.76
C ASP A 82 1.60 41.33 -23.22
N ALA A 83 0.91 40.64 -22.29
CA ALA A 83 -0.06 39.61 -22.61
C ALA A 83 -1.27 40.16 -23.41
N VAL A 84 -1.76 41.35 -23.04
CA VAL A 84 -2.84 42.03 -23.78
C VAL A 84 -2.39 42.41 -25.18
N ALA A 85 -1.19 43.01 -25.33
CA ALA A 85 -0.64 43.37 -26.63
C ALA A 85 -0.41 42.13 -27.51
N ALA A 86 0.04 41.03 -26.91
CA ALA A 86 0.20 39.75 -27.58
C ALA A 86 -1.13 39.16 -28.05
N ALA A 87 -2.17 39.18 -27.23
CA ALA A 87 -3.51 38.71 -27.59
C ALA A 87 -4.11 39.52 -28.76
N ILE A 88 -3.94 40.84 -28.76
CA ILE A 88 -4.32 41.71 -29.90
C ILE A 88 -3.50 41.34 -31.14
N GLY A 89 -2.19 41.15 -30.98
CA GLY A 89 -1.29 40.73 -32.06
C GLY A 89 -1.72 39.41 -32.69
N VAL A 90 -2.17 38.44 -31.89
CA VAL A 90 -2.71 37.17 -32.36
C VAL A 90 -4.01 37.36 -33.13
N GLN A 91 -4.97 38.12 -32.62
CA GLN A 91 -6.23 38.37 -33.34
C GLN A 91 -5.97 39.02 -34.71
N ARG A 92 -5.11 40.05 -34.78
CA ARG A 92 -4.69 40.68 -36.05
C ARG A 92 -4.04 39.68 -37.01
N ALA A 93 -3.14 38.85 -36.49
CA ALA A 93 -2.42 37.88 -37.30
C ALA A 93 -3.36 36.85 -37.91
N LEU A 94 -4.33 36.34 -37.13
CA LEU A 94 -5.32 35.38 -37.61
C LEU A 94 -6.28 35.99 -38.64
N GLN A 95 -6.70 37.27 -38.46
CA GLN A 95 -7.52 37.97 -39.45
C GLN A 95 -6.78 38.29 -40.76
N SER A 96 -5.45 38.47 -40.71
CA SER A 96 -4.64 38.83 -41.89
C SER A 96 -4.42 37.68 -42.88
N LYS A 97 -4.84 36.46 -42.53
CA LYS A 97 -4.65 35.24 -43.33
C LYS A 97 -5.98 34.62 -43.69
N ASP A 98 -6.01 34.02 -44.89
CA ASP A 98 -7.16 33.27 -45.35
C ASP A 98 -7.14 31.85 -44.79
N PHE A 99 -8.14 31.52 -43.98
CA PHE A 99 -8.40 30.20 -43.40
C PHE A 99 -9.75 29.62 -43.87
N SER A 100 -10.28 30.11 -45.00
CA SER A 100 -11.58 29.67 -45.52
C SER A 100 -11.67 28.18 -45.83
N SER A 101 -10.54 27.51 -46.10
CA SER A 101 -10.48 26.06 -46.30
C SER A 101 -10.87 25.23 -45.07
N VAL A 102 -10.99 25.84 -43.89
CA VAL A 102 -11.40 25.18 -42.63
C VAL A 102 -12.49 25.98 -41.90
N ASP A 103 -13.31 26.72 -42.66
CA ASP A 103 -14.37 27.60 -42.16
C ASP A 103 -13.85 28.69 -41.18
N GLY A 104 -12.60 29.11 -41.35
CA GLY A 104 -11.93 30.11 -40.54
C GLY A 104 -11.43 29.60 -39.18
N LEU A 105 -10.28 30.08 -38.73
CA LEU A 105 -9.75 29.78 -37.40
C LEU A 105 -10.04 30.93 -36.43
N ARG A 106 -10.73 30.62 -35.33
CA ARG A 106 -11.03 31.57 -34.26
C ARG A 106 -10.44 31.06 -32.96
N ALA A 107 -9.40 31.74 -32.50
CA ALA A 107 -8.79 31.44 -31.21
C ALA A 107 -9.57 32.14 -30.10
N ARG A 108 -10.03 31.37 -29.11
CA ARG A 108 -10.41 31.91 -27.81
C ARG A 108 -9.17 32.06 -26.95
N MET A 109 -9.12 33.08 -26.11
CA MET A 109 -7.96 33.39 -25.29
C MET A 109 -8.34 33.84 -23.88
N ALA A 110 -7.49 33.55 -22.90
CA ALA A 110 -7.67 33.98 -21.52
C ALA A 110 -6.37 34.48 -20.90
N ILE A 111 -6.47 35.57 -20.13
CA ILE A 111 -5.37 36.22 -19.42
C ILE A 111 -5.65 36.19 -17.92
N HIS A 112 -4.68 35.68 -17.14
CA HIS A 112 -4.75 35.68 -15.68
C HIS A 112 -3.36 35.88 -15.06
N THR A 113 -3.31 36.62 -13.96
CA THR A 113 -2.07 36.93 -13.23
C THR A 113 -2.12 36.36 -11.81
N GLY A 114 -1.03 35.73 -11.39
CA GLY A 114 -0.86 35.17 -10.04
C GLY A 114 0.55 34.64 -9.80
N THR A 115 0.78 34.00 -8.65
CA THR A 115 2.07 33.37 -8.33
C THR A 115 2.17 31.98 -8.97
N ALA A 116 3.32 31.67 -9.56
CA ALA A 116 3.54 30.37 -10.19
C ALA A 116 4.92 29.79 -9.84
N HIS A 117 4.99 28.46 -9.76
CA HIS A 117 6.24 27.73 -9.54
C HIS A 117 6.77 27.20 -10.87
N GLU A 118 8.02 27.52 -11.16
CA GLU A 118 8.76 26.99 -12.31
C GLU A 118 9.36 25.61 -11.95
N ARG A 119 9.20 24.64 -12.84
CA ARG A 119 9.88 23.35 -12.76
C ARG A 119 10.12 22.81 -14.17
N ASP A 120 11.36 22.43 -14.48
CA ASP A 120 11.74 21.76 -15.73
C ASP A 120 11.26 22.49 -17.01
N ALA A 121 11.35 23.83 -17.02
CA ALA A 121 10.86 24.71 -18.08
C ALA A 121 9.33 24.73 -18.33
N ASP A 122 8.54 24.22 -17.38
CA ASP A 122 7.07 24.32 -17.34
C ASP A 122 6.61 25.08 -16.08
N TYR A 123 5.34 25.47 -16.03
CA TYR A 123 4.72 26.09 -14.85
C TYR A 123 3.64 25.20 -14.27
N PHE A 124 3.61 25.13 -12.94
CA PHE A 124 2.60 24.38 -12.20
C PHE A 124 1.96 25.23 -11.10
N GLY A 125 0.71 24.89 -10.77
CA GLY A 125 0.01 25.44 -9.61
C GLY A 125 -1.32 26.11 -9.93
N PRO A 126 -1.97 26.69 -8.90
CA PRO A 126 -3.35 27.19 -8.99
C PRO A 126 -3.57 28.24 -10.08
N THR A 127 -2.57 29.09 -10.37
CA THR A 127 -2.66 30.16 -11.38
C THR A 127 -2.76 29.60 -12.80
N VAL A 128 -2.03 28.53 -13.11
CA VAL A 128 -2.07 27.84 -14.42
C VAL A 128 -3.43 27.17 -14.64
N ASN A 129 -3.95 26.50 -13.61
CA ASN A 129 -5.28 25.88 -13.66
C ASN A 129 -6.39 26.93 -13.83
N ARG A 130 -6.23 28.10 -13.19
CA ARG A 130 -7.22 29.18 -13.25
C ARG A 130 -7.31 29.81 -14.63
N VAL A 131 -6.19 30.08 -15.32
CA VAL A 131 -6.22 30.61 -16.68
C VAL A 131 -6.85 29.62 -17.67
N ALA A 132 -6.60 28.32 -17.52
CA ALA A 132 -7.21 27.28 -18.33
C ALA A 132 -8.74 27.21 -18.13
N ARG A 133 -9.21 27.36 -16.88
CA ARG A 133 -10.66 27.40 -16.57
C ARG A 133 -11.33 28.65 -17.10
N LEU A 134 -10.64 29.79 -17.05
CA LEU A 134 -11.13 31.04 -17.65
C LEU A 134 -11.21 30.91 -19.19
N LEU A 135 -10.26 30.24 -19.83
CA LEU A 135 -10.30 29.95 -21.27
C LEU A 135 -11.51 29.11 -21.65
N ALA A 136 -11.84 28.09 -20.85
CA ALA A 136 -12.89 27.13 -21.15
C ALA A 136 -14.28 27.77 -21.29
N ILE A 137 -14.56 28.85 -20.57
CA ILE A 137 -15.86 29.54 -20.58
C ILE A 137 -16.03 30.54 -21.74
N GLY A 138 -14.95 30.84 -22.47
CA GLY A 138 -14.93 31.79 -23.59
C GLY A 138 -15.25 31.19 -24.95
N HIS A 139 -15.62 32.07 -25.90
CA HIS A 139 -15.96 31.71 -27.28
C HIS A 139 -14.83 32.06 -28.27
N GLY A 140 -14.80 31.43 -29.45
CA GLY A 140 -13.78 31.68 -30.46
C GLY A 140 -13.74 33.14 -30.91
N GLY A 141 -12.55 33.75 -30.88
CA GLY A 141 -12.36 35.18 -31.17
C GLY A 141 -12.46 36.07 -29.93
N GLN A 142 -12.87 35.53 -28.77
CA GLN A 142 -12.99 36.26 -27.52
C GLN A 142 -11.68 36.22 -26.72
N VAL A 143 -11.35 37.33 -26.07
CA VAL A 143 -10.23 37.42 -25.12
C VAL A 143 -10.79 37.78 -23.75
N LEU A 144 -10.68 36.84 -22.80
CA LEU A 144 -11.13 37.02 -21.42
C LEU A 144 -9.96 37.40 -20.50
N VAL A 145 -10.23 38.25 -19.52
CA VAL A 145 -9.25 38.75 -18.55
C VAL A 145 -9.82 38.59 -17.15
N SER A 146 -9.06 37.98 -16.25
CA SER A 146 -9.47 37.82 -14.84
C SER A 146 -9.46 39.14 -14.09
N GLY A 147 -10.21 39.24 -12.99
CA GLY A 147 -10.20 40.44 -12.13
C GLY A 147 -8.79 40.80 -11.63
N THR A 148 -8.01 39.80 -11.20
CA THR A 148 -6.62 40.04 -10.77
C THR A 148 -5.71 40.60 -11.85
N ALA A 149 -5.91 40.22 -13.11
CA ALA A 149 -5.14 40.76 -14.23
C ALA A 149 -5.62 42.18 -14.58
N THR A 150 -6.93 42.42 -14.52
CA THR A 150 -7.53 43.75 -14.71
C THR A 150 -7.02 44.76 -13.69
N ASP A 151 -6.92 44.39 -12.42
CA ASP A 151 -6.41 45.28 -11.36
C ASP A 151 -4.98 45.74 -11.63
N LEU A 152 -4.15 44.87 -12.24
CA LEU A 152 -2.77 45.17 -12.62
C LEU A 152 -2.65 45.90 -13.98
N LEU A 153 -3.74 46.00 -14.75
CA LEU A 153 -3.81 46.72 -16.03
C LEU A 153 -4.31 48.16 -15.90
N GLN A 154 -4.70 48.61 -14.70
CA GLN A 154 -5.25 49.96 -14.49
C GLN A 154 -4.26 51.04 -14.96
N GLY A 155 -4.63 51.74 -16.05
CA GLY A 155 -3.84 52.83 -16.64
C GLY A 155 -2.76 52.41 -17.65
N SER A 156 -2.64 51.13 -17.99
CA SER A 156 -1.58 50.59 -18.88
C SER A 156 -2.11 49.81 -20.09
N LEU A 157 -3.39 49.96 -20.44
CA LEU A 157 -3.98 49.34 -21.63
C LEU A 157 -3.42 49.97 -22.93
N PRO A 158 -3.19 49.18 -23.99
CA PRO A 158 -2.81 49.71 -25.31
C PRO A 158 -3.85 50.69 -25.89
N GLU A 159 -3.42 51.55 -26.82
CA GLU A 159 -4.32 52.49 -27.51
C GLU A 159 -5.55 51.79 -28.10
N HIS A 160 -6.70 52.46 -28.03
CA HIS A 160 -8.00 51.97 -28.51
C HIS A 160 -8.46 50.63 -27.88
N THR A 161 -7.97 50.28 -26.69
CA THR A 161 -8.35 49.05 -25.98
C THR A 161 -9.04 49.38 -24.66
N SER A 162 -10.12 48.66 -24.35
CA SER A 162 -10.84 48.78 -23.07
C SER A 162 -11.20 47.40 -22.52
N LEU A 163 -11.59 47.35 -21.25
CA LEU A 163 -12.08 46.13 -20.60
C LEU A 163 -13.55 46.31 -20.26
N ARG A 164 -14.40 45.43 -20.80
CA ARG A 164 -15.82 45.38 -20.48
C ARG A 164 -16.04 44.35 -19.37
N ASP A 165 -16.66 44.78 -18.28
CA ASP A 165 -17.04 43.88 -17.19
C ASP A 165 -18.15 42.93 -17.65
N LEU A 166 -17.92 41.63 -17.52
CA LEU A 166 -18.91 40.58 -17.79
C LEU A 166 -19.56 40.05 -16.49
N GLY A 167 -19.11 40.51 -15.32
CA GLY A 167 -19.63 40.11 -14.01
C GLY A 167 -18.86 38.97 -13.37
N GLN A 168 -19.44 38.42 -12.30
CA GLN A 168 -18.90 37.28 -11.57
C GLN A 168 -19.40 35.97 -12.17
N HIS A 169 -18.46 35.07 -12.46
CA HIS A 169 -18.77 33.76 -13.04
C HIS A 169 -18.18 32.64 -12.20
N GLN A 170 -19.01 31.64 -11.86
CA GLN A 170 -18.54 30.45 -11.18
C GLN A 170 -17.79 29.52 -12.16
N LEU A 171 -16.48 29.44 -11.97
CA LEU A 171 -15.58 28.54 -12.70
C LEU A 171 -15.51 27.16 -12.00
N ARG A 172 -15.16 26.10 -12.75
CA ARG A 172 -15.01 24.73 -12.24
C ARG A 172 -13.93 24.65 -11.14
N ASP A 173 -14.18 23.83 -10.10
CA ASP A 173 -13.35 23.58 -8.91
C ASP A 173 -12.69 24.82 -8.26
N LEU A 174 -13.39 25.96 -8.30
CA LEU A 174 -13.00 27.18 -7.60
C LEU A 174 -14.02 27.46 -6.49
N ALA A 175 -13.53 27.71 -5.28
CA ALA A 175 -14.39 27.96 -4.13
C ALA A 175 -15.19 29.29 -4.23
N PHE A 176 -14.70 30.24 -5.02
CA PHE A 176 -15.30 31.57 -5.19
C PHE A 176 -15.48 31.91 -6.67
N PRO A 177 -16.53 32.69 -7.04
CA PRO A 177 -16.71 33.22 -8.38
C PRO A 177 -15.52 34.09 -8.81
N GLU A 178 -15.16 34.01 -10.08
CA GLU A 178 -14.13 34.86 -10.68
C GLU A 178 -14.79 36.07 -11.35
N GLN A 179 -14.28 37.28 -11.12
CA GLN A 179 -14.69 38.45 -11.89
C GLN A 179 -14.06 38.35 -13.29
N VAL A 180 -14.89 38.41 -14.34
CA VAL A 180 -14.43 38.24 -15.72
C VAL A 180 -14.66 39.50 -16.52
N TYR A 181 -13.63 39.91 -17.27
CA TYR A 181 -13.67 41.02 -18.20
C TYR A 181 -13.43 40.52 -19.62
N GLN A 182 -14.03 41.18 -20.61
CA GLN A 182 -13.69 41.01 -22.01
C GLN A 182 -12.78 42.14 -22.48
N LEU A 183 -11.71 41.78 -23.18
CA LEU A 183 -10.91 42.75 -23.92
C LEU A 183 -11.70 43.26 -25.13
N VAL A 184 -11.91 44.56 -25.20
CA VAL A 184 -12.61 45.22 -26.30
C VAL A 184 -11.62 46.06 -27.09
N ASN A 185 -11.54 45.78 -28.39
CA ASN A 185 -10.77 46.55 -29.37
C ASN A 185 -11.63 46.72 -30.64
N PRO A 186 -11.74 47.93 -31.23
CA PRO A 186 -12.60 48.21 -32.39
C PRO A 186 -12.32 47.36 -33.63
N GLU A 187 -11.16 46.71 -33.72
CA GLU A 187 -10.78 45.86 -34.86
C GLU A 187 -11.41 44.46 -34.81
N PHE A 188 -11.97 44.04 -33.66
CA PHE A 188 -12.47 42.68 -33.45
C PHE A 188 -13.95 42.65 -33.03
N ALA A 189 -14.54 41.47 -33.04
CA ALA A 189 -15.91 41.28 -32.58
C ALA A 189 -16.04 41.68 -31.11
N GLU A 190 -17.02 42.53 -30.81
CA GLU A 190 -17.27 43.06 -29.46
C GLU A 190 -18.43 42.34 -28.74
N ILE A 191 -19.29 41.64 -29.50
CA ILE A 191 -20.49 40.97 -28.99
C ILE A 191 -20.33 39.46 -29.13
N PHE A 192 -20.42 38.75 -28.01
CA PHE A 192 -20.39 37.29 -27.93
C PHE A 192 -21.62 36.78 -27.16
N PRO A 193 -22.00 35.49 -27.29
CA PRO A 193 -22.99 34.88 -26.41
C PRO A 193 -22.56 34.93 -24.94
N PRO A 194 -23.48 34.74 -23.97
CA PRO A 194 -23.14 34.62 -22.56
C PRO A 194 -22.02 33.60 -22.32
N LEU A 195 -21.17 33.84 -21.32
CA LEU A 195 -20.08 32.93 -20.98
C LEU A 195 -20.63 31.57 -20.55
N ARG A 196 -19.90 30.49 -20.91
CA ARG A 196 -20.26 29.10 -20.58
C ARG A 196 -19.88 28.76 -19.13
N SER A 197 -20.39 29.53 -18.18
CA SER A 197 -20.15 29.34 -16.74
C SER A 197 -21.22 28.47 -16.09
N LEU A 198 -20.93 27.87 -14.92
CA LEU A 198 -21.86 26.97 -14.21
C LEU A 198 -23.22 27.61 -13.90
N ASP A 199 -23.28 28.94 -13.72
CA ASP A 199 -24.52 29.66 -13.43
C ASP A 199 -25.37 29.99 -14.70
N ALA A 200 -24.80 29.83 -15.90
CA ALA A 200 -25.44 30.22 -17.17
C ALA A 200 -26.10 29.05 -17.92
N LEU A 201 -25.73 27.80 -17.59
CA LEU A 201 -26.25 26.59 -18.24
C LEU A 201 -27.34 25.93 -17.35
N PRO A 202 -28.41 25.34 -17.93
CA PRO A 202 -29.48 24.73 -17.14
C PRO A 202 -28.95 23.60 -16.24
N ASN A 203 -28.98 23.79 -14.92
CA ASN A 203 -28.65 22.76 -13.93
C ASN A 203 -29.18 23.10 -12.54
N ASN A 204 -29.09 22.13 -11.62
CA ASN A 204 -29.36 22.30 -10.19
C ASN A 204 -28.25 21.68 -9.32
N LEU A 205 -27.01 21.62 -9.82
CA LEU A 205 -25.91 20.97 -9.12
C LEU A 205 -25.56 21.76 -7.82
N PRO A 206 -25.44 21.09 -6.66
CA PRO A 206 -25.03 21.75 -5.43
C PRO A 206 -23.60 22.31 -5.53
N ARG A 207 -23.37 23.49 -4.95
CA ARG A 207 -22.04 24.12 -4.90
C ARG A 207 -21.07 23.26 -4.10
N GLN A 208 -19.91 22.95 -4.68
CA GLN A 208 -18.84 22.22 -4.00
C GLN A 208 -17.86 23.21 -3.35
N ALA A 209 -17.94 23.39 -2.03
CA ALA A 209 -17.12 24.35 -1.27
C ALA A 209 -15.64 23.94 -1.12
N THR A 210 -15.27 22.74 -1.54
CA THR A 210 -13.92 22.20 -1.38
C THR A 210 -13.45 21.54 -2.69
N ALA A 211 -12.13 21.56 -2.94
CA ALA A 211 -11.55 20.94 -4.13
C ALA A 211 -11.82 19.42 -4.20
N PHE A 212 -12.03 18.92 -5.42
CA PHE A 212 -12.08 17.49 -5.75
C PHE A 212 -10.65 16.99 -6.02
N ILE A 213 -10.24 15.86 -5.42
CA ILE A 213 -8.83 15.45 -5.35
C ILE A 213 -8.71 13.94 -5.56
N GLY A 214 -7.77 13.52 -6.41
CA GLY A 214 -7.20 12.17 -6.43
C GLY A 214 -8.13 11.12 -7.05
N ARG A 215 -8.94 11.53 -8.03
CA ARG A 215 -9.88 10.67 -8.76
C ARG A 215 -9.95 10.98 -10.26
N GLU A 216 -8.84 11.45 -10.82
CA GLU A 216 -8.78 11.93 -12.20
C GLU A 216 -9.00 10.79 -13.22
N GLU A 217 -8.48 9.59 -12.92
CA GLU A 217 -8.68 8.38 -13.73
C GLU A 217 -10.14 7.94 -13.71
N GLU A 218 -10.76 7.85 -12.53
CA GLU A 218 -12.15 7.42 -12.40
C GLU A 218 -13.13 8.39 -13.07
N LEU A 219 -12.85 9.69 -13.03
CA LEU A 219 -13.63 10.67 -13.78
C LEU A 219 -13.58 10.39 -15.29
N ALA A 220 -12.40 10.09 -15.83
CA ALA A 220 -12.23 9.79 -17.26
C ALA A 220 -12.96 8.50 -17.65
N ASP A 221 -12.88 7.46 -16.82
CA ASP A 221 -13.54 6.18 -17.05
C ASP A 221 -15.07 6.31 -17.02
N ILE A 222 -15.63 7.01 -16.02
CA ILE A 222 -17.07 7.21 -15.90
C ILE A 222 -17.61 8.03 -17.09
N LYS A 223 -16.88 9.08 -17.52
CA LYS A 223 -17.24 9.85 -18.72
C LYS A 223 -17.25 8.96 -19.97
N THR A 224 -16.23 8.11 -20.13
CA THR A 224 -16.16 7.15 -21.24
C THR A 224 -17.30 6.14 -21.22
N LEU A 225 -17.74 5.71 -20.03
CA LEU A 225 -18.91 4.82 -19.89
C LEU A 225 -20.22 5.53 -20.26
N LEU A 226 -20.39 6.80 -19.87
CA LEU A 226 -21.55 7.61 -20.22
C LEU A 226 -21.62 7.93 -21.72
N ASP A 227 -20.48 7.98 -22.42
CA ASP A 227 -20.45 8.12 -23.88
C ASP A 227 -20.92 6.83 -24.60
N LYS A 228 -20.74 5.67 -23.97
CA LYS A 228 -21.06 4.34 -24.55
C LYS A 228 -22.41 3.79 -24.09
N SER A 229 -22.96 4.29 -22.99
CA SER A 229 -24.16 3.75 -22.35
C SER A 229 -25.03 4.85 -21.75
N GLN A 230 -26.36 4.68 -21.82
CA GLN A 230 -27.30 5.63 -21.24
C GLN A 230 -27.46 5.48 -19.72
N ILE A 231 -26.99 4.39 -19.13
CA ILE A 231 -27.17 4.09 -17.71
C ILE A 231 -25.83 3.68 -17.14
N VAL A 232 -25.27 4.53 -16.27
CA VAL A 232 -24.08 4.21 -15.50
C VAL A 232 -24.43 4.27 -14.02
N THR A 233 -24.11 3.23 -13.27
CA THR A 233 -24.32 3.18 -11.82
C THR A 233 -22.98 3.10 -11.10
N LEU A 234 -22.69 4.10 -10.27
CA LEU A 234 -21.53 4.13 -9.38
C LEU A 234 -21.85 3.31 -8.12
N LEU A 235 -21.14 2.20 -7.92
CA LEU A 235 -21.24 1.34 -6.74
C LEU A 235 -20.06 1.53 -5.80
N GLY A 236 -20.28 1.33 -4.51
CA GLY A 236 -19.21 1.40 -3.51
C GLY A 236 -19.73 1.61 -2.09
N THR A 237 -18.84 1.50 -1.11
CA THR A 237 -19.17 1.65 0.32
C THR A 237 -19.65 3.06 0.69
N GLY A 238 -20.27 3.19 1.86
CA GLY A 238 -20.57 4.49 2.45
C GLY A 238 -19.28 5.29 2.70
N GLY A 239 -19.24 6.55 2.28
CA GLY A 239 -18.09 7.43 2.52
C GLY A 239 -16.95 7.35 1.49
N VAL A 240 -17.03 6.48 0.47
CA VAL A 240 -16.00 6.38 -0.59
C VAL A 240 -15.97 7.59 -1.54
N GLY A 241 -17.06 8.37 -1.61
CA GLY A 241 -17.15 9.59 -2.43
C GLY A 241 -17.98 9.48 -3.71
N LYS A 242 -18.91 8.51 -3.81
CA LYS A 242 -19.78 8.31 -4.99
C LYS A 242 -20.53 9.59 -5.40
N THR A 243 -21.28 10.19 -4.47
CA THR A 243 -22.05 11.43 -4.70
C THR A 243 -21.16 12.54 -5.23
N ARG A 244 -20.01 12.75 -4.59
CA ARG A 244 -19.08 13.81 -4.98
C ARG A 244 -18.48 13.59 -6.37
N THR A 245 -18.19 12.33 -6.70
CA THR A 245 -17.71 11.92 -8.03
C THR A 245 -18.80 12.12 -9.08
N ALA A 246 -20.04 11.69 -8.81
CA ALA A 246 -21.16 11.89 -9.74
C ALA A 246 -21.43 13.37 -10.03
N LEU A 247 -21.40 14.21 -8.99
CA LEU A 247 -21.54 15.65 -9.12
C LEU A 247 -20.40 16.27 -9.94
N GLN A 248 -19.16 15.81 -9.75
CA GLN A 248 -18.02 16.28 -10.53
C GLN A 248 -18.13 15.88 -12.01
N VAL A 249 -18.54 14.63 -12.29
CA VAL A 249 -18.84 14.18 -13.67
C VAL A 249 -19.95 15.04 -14.29
N GLY A 250 -21.01 15.33 -13.53
CA GLY A 250 -22.08 16.21 -13.96
C GLY A 250 -21.59 17.62 -14.31
N ALA A 251 -20.75 18.21 -13.45
CA ALA A 251 -20.16 19.51 -13.71
C ALA A 251 -19.25 19.49 -14.97
N ASP A 252 -18.52 18.39 -15.18
CA ASP A 252 -17.62 18.25 -16.33
C ASP A 252 -18.36 18.16 -17.67
N LEU A 253 -19.52 17.49 -17.67
CA LEU A 253 -20.34 17.23 -18.86
C LEU A 253 -21.37 18.34 -19.14
N LEU A 254 -21.43 19.38 -18.31
CA LEU A 254 -22.43 20.45 -18.43
C LEU A 254 -22.41 21.15 -19.80
N ASP A 255 -21.22 21.44 -20.32
CA ASP A 255 -21.03 22.11 -21.63
C ASP A 255 -21.48 21.25 -22.83
N GLY A 256 -21.57 19.93 -22.64
CA GLY A 256 -22.01 18.98 -23.68
C GLY A 256 -23.47 18.57 -23.56
N SER A 257 -24.12 18.84 -22.42
CA SER A 257 -25.40 18.21 -22.05
C SER A 257 -26.65 18.88 -22.62
N GLY A 258 -26.56 19.88 -23.51
CA GLY A 258 -27.73 20.45 -24.21
C GLY A 258 -28.78 21.09 -23.27
N ASP A 259 -29.80 20.31 -22.89
CA ASP A 259 -30.87 20.68 -21.95
C ASP A 259 -30.46 20.54 -20.47
N GLY A 260 -29.18 20.27 -20.20
CA GLY A 260 -28.56 20.49 -18.90
C GLY A 260 -28.22 19.23 -18.10
N VAL A 261 -27.84 19.43 -16.84
CA VAL A 261 -27.50 18.36 -15.90
C VAL A 261 -28.35 18.52 -14.63
N TRP A 262 -29.06 17.46 -14.25
CA TRP A 262 -30.08 17.52 -13.21
C TRP A 262 -29.81 16.48 -12.12
N PHE A 263 -29.64 16.94 -10.88
CA PHE A 263 -29.36 16.14 -9.71
C PHE A 263 -30.63 15.89 -8.88
N VAL A 264 -30.87 14.63 -8.52
CA VAL A 264 -31.97 14.17 -7.68
C VAL A 264 -31.39 13.47 -6.45
N ASP A 265 -31.53 14.08 -5.28
CA ASP A 265 -31.17 13.42 -4.02
C ASP A 265 -32.32 12.57 -3.52
N LEU A 266 -32.15 11.25 -3.53
CA LEU A 266 -33.16 10.33 -3.02
C LEU A 266 -32.99 10.06 -1.52
N ALA A 267 -31.98 10.58 -0.81
CA ALA A 267 -31.71 10.23 0.60
C ALA A 267 -32.90 10.44 1.56
N GLN A 268 -33.80 11.37 1.25
CA GLN A 268 -34.98 11.71 2.05
C GLN A 268 -36.25 10.96 1.61
N VAL A 269 -36.19 10.16 0.54
CA VAL A 269 -37.33 9.46 -0.04
C VAL A 269 -37.53 8.13 0.69
N THR A 270 -38.33 8.14 1.75
CA THR A 270 -38.53 6.94 2.59
C THR A 270 -39.50 5.92 2.00
N THR A 271 -40.28 6.28 0.97
CA THR A 271 -41.28 5.39 0.34
C THR A 271 -41.06 5.32 -1.17
N ALA A 272 -41.03 4.10 -1.69
CA ALA A 272 -40.78 3.78 -3.10
C ALA A 272 -41.69 4.56 -4.10
N ASP A 273 -42.93 4.86 -3.71
CA ASP A 273 -43.89 5.55 -4.57
C ASP A 273 -43.54 7.02 -4.85
N TYR A 274 -42.71 7.64 -3.99
CA TYR A 274 -42.35 9.05 -4.14
C TYR A 274 -41.13 9.29 -5.03
N VAL A 275 -40.46 8.25 -5.53
CA VAL A 275 -39.28 8.41 -6.41
C VAL A 275 -39.66 9.13 -7.71
N VAL A 276 -40.78 8.76 -8.34
CA VAL A 276 -41.29 9.42 -9.56
C VAL A 276 -41.56 10.90 -9.29
N ALA A 277 -42.19 11.21 -8.15
CA ALA A 277 -42.50 12.57 -7.74
C ALA A 277 -41.25 13.40 -7.47
N ALA A 278 -40.22 12.82 -6.84
CA ALA A 278 -38.94 13.48 -6.60
C ALA A 278 -38.28 13.92 -7.91
N VAL A 279 -38.22 13.03 -8.91
CA VAL A 279 -37.66 13.37 -10.24
C VAL A 279 -38.53 14.40 -10.96
N ALA A 280 -39.85 14.23 -10.97
CA ALA A 280 -40.78 15.14 -11.63
C ALA A 280 -40.75 16.57 -11.05
N SER A 281 -40.53 16.70 -9.74
CA SER A 281 -40.49 17.98 -9.03
C SER A 281 -39.39 18.91 -9.53
N ILE A 282 -38.23 18.36 -9.94
CA ILE A 282 -37.08 19.12 -10.44
C ILE A 282 -37.44 19.83 -11.76
N PHE A 283 -38.24 19.16 -12.58
CA PHE A 283 -38.75 19.71 -13.85
C PHE A 283 -40.06 20.50 -13.68
N LYS A 284 -40.56 20.65 -12.44
CA LYS A 284 -41.82 21.32 -12.10
C LYS A 284 -43.03 20.72 -12.83
N ILE A 285 -43.02 19.42 -13.06
CA ILE A 285 -44.11 18.69 -13.73
C ILE A 285 -45.22 18.43 -12.71
N GLN A 286 -46.46 18.79 -13.07
CA GLN A 286 -47.64 18.48 -12.28
C GLN A 286 -48.41 17.31 -12.90
N ALA A 287 -48.96 16.43 -12.06
CA ALA A 287 -49.75 15.29 -12.51
C ALA A 287 -51.03 15.77 -13.22
N GLN A 288 -51.28 15.25 -14.42
CA GLN A 288 -52.55 15.49 -15.09
C GLN A 288 -53.66 14.54 -14.62
N PRO A 289 -54.93 14.97 -14.57
CA PRO A 289 -56.04 14.07 -14.30
C PRO A 289 -56.09 12.93 -15.32
N ASN A 290 -56.23 11.68 -14.86
CA ASN A 290 -56.31 10.46 -15.67
C ASN A 290 -55.02 10.03 -16.42
N ARG A 291 -53.83 10.47 -15.97
CA ARG A 291 -52.54 9.98 -16.48
C ARG A 291 -51.56 9.67 -15.35
N GLU A 292 -50.70 8.66 -15.55
CA GLU A 292 -49.65 8.37 -14.57
C GLU A 292 -48.53 9.42 -14.65
N LEU A 293 -48.02 9.85 -13.49
CA LEU A 293 -46.96 10.88 -13.41
C LEU A 293 -45.67 10.47 -14.14
N LEU A 294 -45.39 9.18 -14.23
CA LEU A 294 -44.24 8.64 -14.96
C LEU A 294 -44.37 8.86 -16.48
N ASP A 295 -45.59 8.75 -17.02
CA ASP A 295 -45.87 9.00 -18.43
C ASP A 295 -45.70 10.48 -18.77
N ASP A 296 -46.16 11.37 -17.88
CA ASP A 296 -45.99 12.81 -18.05
C ASP A 296 -44.51 13.23 -17.97
N LEU A 297 -43.73 12.60 -17.08
CA LEU A 297 -42.29 12.76 -17.01
C LEU A 297 -41.61 12.32 -18.32
N CYS A 298 -41.91 11.12 -18.82
CA CYS A 298 -41.33 10.62 -20.06
C CYS A 298 -41.72 11.49 -21.27
N ALA A 299 -42.99 11.94 -21.34
CA ALA A 299 -43.44 12.85 -22.37
C ALA A 299 -42.69 14.19 -22.37
N HIS A 300 -42.37 14.72 -21.18
CA HIS A 300 -41.57 15.95 -21.04
C HIS A 300 -40.10 15.76 -21.46
N LEU A 301 -39.53 14.59 -21.17
CA LEU A 301 -38.12 14.28 -21.42
C LEU A 301 -37.84 13.78 -22.85
N LYS A 302 -38.85 13.27 -23.56
CA LYS A 302 -38.74 12.57 -24.85
C LYS A 302 -37.82 13.25 -25.88
N ASN A 303 -37.91 14.57 -26.00
CA ASN A 303 -37.14 15.35 -26.98
C ASN A 303 -35.94 16.08 -26.39
N LYS A 304 -35.63 15.90 -25.11
CA LYS A 304 -34.51 16.56 -24.45
C LYS A 304 -33.24 15.74 -24.55
N ARG A 305 -32.10 16.42 -24.60
CA ARG A 305 -30.77 15.85 -24.40
C ARG A 305 -30.29 16.35 -23.05
N LEU A 306 -30.15 15.48 -22.05
CA LEU A 306 -29.68 15.87 -20.70
C LEU A 306 -29.07 14.68 -19.94
N LEU A 307 -28.35 15.00 -18.88
CA LEU A 307 -27.87 14.02 -17.89
C LEU A 307 -28.70 14.13 -16.60
N LEU A 308 -29.25 13.01 -16.15
CA LEU A 308 -29.96 12.87 -14.88
C LEU A 308 -29.07 12.13 -13.88
N ILE A 309 -28.74 12.77 -12.76
CA ILE A 309 -27.97 12.17 -11.67
C ILE A 309 -28.95 11.74 -10.57
N LEU A 310 -29.02 10.44 -10.29
CA LEU A 310 -29.84 9.88 -9.21
C LEU A 310 -28.95 9.47 -8.05
N ASP A 311 -28.97 10.21 -6.95
CA ASP A 311 -28.11 9.95 -5.80
C ASP A 311 -28.81 9.13 -4.72
N ASN A 312 -28.06 8.24 -4.05
CA ASN A 312 -28.49 7.42 -2.92
C ASN A 312 -29.59 6.41 -3.25
N CYS A 313 -29.51 5.73 -4.39
CA CYS A 313 -30.55 4.79 -4.83
C CYS A 313 -30.71 3.54 -3.94
N GLU A 314 -29.74 3.22 -3.06
CA GLU A 314 -29.66 1.94 -2.31
C GLU A 314 -30.89 1.57 -1.44
N HIS A 315 -31.74 2.52 -1.08
CA HIS A 315 -32.92 2.26 -0.24
C HIS A 315 -34.22 2.20 -1.05
N VAL A 316 -34.17 2.54 -2.34
CA VAL A 316 -35.30 2.59 -3.28
C VAL A 316 -34.95 1.97 -4.63
N VAL A 317 -34.02 1.01 -4.65
CA VAL A 317 -33.43 0.43 -5.87
C VAL A 317 -34.49 -0.02 -6.87
N ALA A 318 -35.49 -0.78 -6.41
CA ALA A 318 -36.58 -1.26 -7.28
C ALA A 318 -37.40 -0.12 -7.92
N ALA A 319 -37.68 0.95 -7.16
CA ALA A 319 -38.42 2.10 -7.67
C ALA A 319 -37.57 2.97 -8.60
N ALA A 320 -36.29 3.17 -8.27
CA ALA A 320 -35.33 3.86 -9.13
C ALA A 320 -35.15 3.11 -10.46
N ALA A 321 -34.97 1.78 -10.41
CA ALA A 321 -34.88 0.91 -11.58
C ALA A 321 -36.11 1.03 -12.49
N ARG A 322 -37.33 1.07 -11.92
CA ARG A 322 -38.58 1.30 -12.68
C ARG A 322 -38.57 2.63 -13.42
N VAL A 323 -38.15 3.71 -12.76
CA VAL A 323 -38.08 5.06 -13.35
C VAL A 323 -37.03 5.12 -14.46
N VAL A 324 -35.82 4.61 -14.20
CA VAL A 324 -34.72 4.59 -15.17
C VAL A 324 -35.09 3.78 -16.41
N THR A 325 -35.71 2.62 -16.22
CA THR A 325 -36.17 1.76 -17.32
C THR A 325 -37.16 2.48 -18.23
N ALA A 326 -38.14 3.20 -17.65
CA ALA A 326 -39.12 3.96 -18.42
C ALA A 326 -38.47 5.13 -19.19
N ILE A 327 -37.61 5.91 -18.53
CA ILE A 327 -36.92 7.05 -19.13
C ILE A 327 -36.05 6.60 -20.31
N VAL A 328 -35.21 5.59 -20.12
CA VAL A 328 -34.26 5.14 -21.16
C VAL A 328 -34.99 4.54 -22.36
N LYS A 329 -36.12 3.86 -22.13
CA LYS A 329 -36.97 3.30 -23.18
C LYS A 329 -37.61 4.38 -24.06
N ASP A 330 -38.14 5.44 -23.45
CA ASP A 330 -38.94 6.45 -24.18
C ASP A 330 -38.16 7.72 -24.53
N CYS A 331 -36.98 7.94 -23.94
CA CYS A 331 -36.17 9.16 -24.07
C CYS A 331 -34.71 8.83 -24.49
N PRO A 332 -34.43 8.61 -25.79
CA PRO A 332 -33.15 8.08 -26.27
C PRO A 332 -31.95 9.03 -26.13
N ARG A 333 -32.18 10.30 -25.75
CA ARG A 333 -31.13 11.31 -25.55
C ARG A 333 -30.93 11.69 -24.08
N VAL A 334 -31.58 10.96 -23.18
CA VAL A 334 -31.38 11.11 -21.73
C VAL A 334 -30.39 10.05 -21.27
N ALA A 335 -29.34 10.49 -20.58
CA ALA A 335 -28.42 9.62 -19.86
C ALA A 335 -28.69 9.70 -18.35
N VAL A 336 -28.45 8.61 -17.64
CA VAL A 336 -28.63 8.48 -16.20
C VAL A 336 -27.32 8.07 -15.56
N LEU A 337 -26.88 8.84 -14.57
CA LEU A 337 -25.79 8.49 -13.68
C LEU A 337 -26.34 8.26 -12.27
N ALA A 338 -26.45 7.01 -11.85
CA ALA A 338 -26.95 6.66 -10.53
C ALA A 338 -25.78 6.46 -9.54
N THR A 339 -25.98 6.83 -8.28
CA THR A 339 -25.12 6.38 -7.18
C THR A 339 -25.91 5.42 -6.30
N SER A 340 -25.30 4.29 -5.98
CA SER A 340 -25.94 3.24 -5.19
C SER A 340 -24.90 2.39 -4.47
N ARG A 341 -25.36 1.48 -3.62
CA ARG A 341 -24.52 0.44 -3.00
C ARG A 341 -24.60 -0.88 -3.73
N GLU A 342 -25.73 -1.12 -4.39
CA GLU A 342 -26.00 -2.28 -5.24
C GLU A 342 -26.51 -1.79 -6.61
N GLY A 343 -26.31 -2.58 -7.66
CA GLY A 343 -26.75 -2.24 -9.01
C GLY A 343 -28.28 -2.08 -9.09
N LEU A 344 -28.75 -1.26 -10.02
CA LEU A 344 -30.19 -1.14 -10.30
C LEU A 344 -30.76 -2.40 -10.96
N ASN A 345 -29.90 -3.23 -11.55
CA ASN A 345 -30.20 -4.46 -12.29
C ASN A 345 -31.17 -4.22 -13.45
N VAL A 346 -30.93 -3.16 -14.22
CA VAL A 346 -31.72 -2.80 -15.41
C VAL A 346 -30.98 -3.11 -16.70
N HIS A 347 -31.73 -3.39 -17.77
CA HIS A 347 -31.14 -3.71 -19.07
C HIS A 347 -30.34 -2.51 -19.63
N GLY A 348 -29.08 -2.75 -19.99
CA GLY A 348 -28.17 -1.72 -20.52
C GLY A 348 -27.40 -0.94 -19.45
N GLU A 349 -27.55 -1.28 -18.16
CA GLU A 349 -26.76 -0.72 -17.07
C GLU A 349 -25.28 -1.09 -17.18
N GLN A 350 -24.42 -0.08 -17.11
CA GLN A 350 -22.99 -0.24 -16.88
C GLN A 350 -22.66 0.08 -15.42
N VAL A 351 -22.13 -0.92 -14.72
CA VAL A 351 -21.76 -0.79 -13.31
C VAL A 351 -20.30 -0.35 -13.20
N TYR A 352 -20.07 0.79 -12.56
CA TYR A 352 -18.72 1.25 -12.20
C TYR A 352 -18.50 1.08 -10.69
N ARG A 353 -17.63 0.14 -10.33
CA ARG A 353 -17.26 -0.10 -8.92
C ARG A 353 -16.21 0.91 -8.49
N MET A 354 -16.61 1.88 -7.67
CA MET A 354 -15.74 2.92 -7.14
C MET A 354 -14.71 2.33 -6.18
N PRO A 355 -13.41 2.42 -6.49
CA PRO A 355 -12.36 2.03 -5.56
C PRO A 355 -12.23 3.05 -4.42
N SER A 356 -11.66 2.60 -3.29
CA SER A 356 -11.06 3.51 -2.31
C SER A 356 -9.95 4.34 -2.95
N LEU A 357 -9.62 5.49 -2.36
CA LEU A 357 -8.50 6.30 -2.83
C LEU A 357 -7.19 5.51 -2.73
N SER A 358 -6.31 5.69 -3.71
CA SER A 358 -5.04 4.97 -3.77
C SER A 358 -4.17 5.24 -2.53
N VAL A 359 -3.53 4.18 -2.03
CA VAL A 359 -2.59 4.20 -0.90
C VAL A 359 -1.32 3.43 -1.28
N PRO A 360 -0.14 3.81 -0.74
CA PRO A 360 1.11 3.10 -1.00
C PRO A 360 1.19 1.74 -0.29
N ALA A 361 1.99 0.83 -0.85
CA ALA A 361 2.25 -0.50 -0.28
C ALA A 361 3.08 -0.43 1.03
N PRO A 362 2.95 -1.43 1.94
CA PRO A 362 3.56 -1.41 3.28
C PRO A 362 5.09 -1.26 3.34
N THR A 363 5.79 -1.69 2.29
CA THR A 363 7.25 -1.80 2.24
C THR A 363 7.94 -0.67 1.50
N SER A 364 7.18 0.28 0.95
CA SER A 364 7.72 1.36 0.13
C SER A 364 8.23 2.51 1.00
N ALA A 365 9.56 2.69 1.06
CA ALA A 365 10.14 3.94 1.54
C ALA A 365 9.90 5.02 0.47
N LEU A 366 8.94 5.92 0.71
CA LEU A 366 8.53 6.96 -0.25
C LEU A 366 8.92 8.34 0.26
N SER A 367 9.42 9.17 -0.64
CA SER A 367 9.54 10.63 -0.40
C SER A 367 8.15 11.29 -0.35
N ALA A 368 8.04 12.48 0.23
CA ALA A 368 6.80 13.25 0.25
C ALA A 368 6.30 13.56 -1.17
N THR A 369 7.21 13.76 -2.11
CA THR A 369 6.88 14.06 -3.52
C THR A 369 6.27 12.84 -4.23
N GLU A 370 6.71 11.63 -3.90
CA GLU A 370 6.09 10.41 -4.43
C GLU A 370 4.79 10.09 -3.70
N ALA A 371 4.78 10.22 -2.37
CA ALA A 371 3.61 9.92 -1.55
C ALA A 371 2.38 10.77 -1.90
N ILE A 372 2.56 12.06 -2.25
CA ILE A 372 1.44 12.95 -2.58
C ILE A 372 0.71 12.56 -3.87
N THR A 373 1.29 11.70 -4.72
CA THR A 373 0.63 11.19 -5.93
C THR A 373 -0.50 10.20 -5.61
N HIS A 374 -0.51 9.62 -4.41
CA HIS A 374 -1.58 8.76 -3.93
C HIS A 374 -2.78 9.59 -3.45
N GLY A 375 -3.97 9.32 -3.99
CA GLY A 375 -5.17 10.13 -3.78
C GLY A 375 -5.57 10.27 -2.30
N ALA A 376 -5.34 9.22 -1.50
CA ALA A 376 -5.63 9.24 -0.07
C ALA A 376 -4.75 10.24 0.69
N ILE A 377 -3.46 10.28 0.33
CA ILE A 377 -2.46 11.17 0.93
C ILE A 377 -2.69 12.61 0.46
N ALA A 378 -2.96 12.81 -0.84
CA ALA A 378 -3.30 14.11 -1.40
C ALA A 378 -4.52 14.73 -0.69
N LEU A 379 -5.58 13.93 -0.48
CA LEU A 379 -6.77 14.36 0.25
C LEU A 379 -6.47 14.71 1.71
N PHE A 380 -5.71 13.86 2.41
CA PHE A 380 -5.33 14.11 3.81
C PHE A 380 -4.57 15.44 3.95
N VAL A 381 -3.54 15.64 3.12
CA VAL A 381 -2.69 16.83 3.16
C VAL A 381 -3.50 18.07 2.83
N ALA A 382 -4.33 18.04 1.77
CA ALA A 382 -5.16 19.19 1.40
C ALA A 382 -6.14 19.60 2.52
N ARG A 383 -6.70 18.62 3.26
CA ARG A 383 -7.62 18.88 4.37
C ARG A 383 -6.89 19.36 5.62
N ALA A 384 -5.73 18.78 5.94
CA ALA A 384 -4.91 19.21 7.05
C ALA A 384 -4.41 20.66 6.84
N SER A 385 -3.87 20.97 5.66
CA SER A 385 -3.38 22.32 5.33
C SER A 385 -4.49 23.37 5.27
N ALA A 386 -5.73 22.99 4.93
CA ALA A 386 -6.86 23.92 4.94
C ALA A 386 -7.30 24.31 6.36
N LEU A 387 -7.02 23.48 7.36
CA LEU A 387 -7.41 23.68 8.75
C LEU A 387 -6.27 24.21 9.63
N ASP A 388 -5.02 23.92 9.24
CA ASP A 388 -3.81 24.40 9.88
C ASP A 388 -2.83 24.93 8.83
N ALA A 389 -2.71 26.26 8.75
CA ALA A 389 -1.81 26.94 7.83
C ALA A 389 -0.31 26.66 8.11
N GLN A 390 0.04 26.12 9.29
CA GLN A 390 1.41 25.71 9.63
C GLN A 390 1.71 24.25 9.26
N PHE A 391 0.71 23.49 8.82
CA PHE A 391 0.89 22.11 8.41
C PHE A 391 1.69 22.01 7.10
N SER A 392 2.96 21.61 7.20
CA SER A 392 3.81 21.24 6.07
C SER A 392 3.88 19.73 5.91
N PHE A 393 3.80 19.23 4.67
CA PHE A 393 4.04 17.83 4.34
C PHE A 393 5.50 17.63 3.89
N THR A 394 6.24 16.79 4.61
CA THR A 394 7.69 16.61 4.50
C THR A 394 8.05 15.12 4.51
N ASP A 395 9.25 14.75 4.07
CA ASP A 395 9.69 13.35 3.92
C ASP A 395 9.61 12.56 5.24
N ASP A 396 9.85 13.19 6.39
CA ASP A 396 9.71 12.58 7.72
C ASP A 396 8.25 12.26 8.10
N LYS A 397 7.29 12.98 7.52
CA LYS A 397 5.85 12.80 7.78
C LYS A 397 5.19 11.84 6.80
N ALA A 398 5.77 11.64 5.62
CA ALA A 398 5.20 10.82 4.56
C ALA A 398 4.90 9.37 5.01
N PRO A 399 5.80 8.65 5.70
CA PRO A 399 5.49 7.29 6.18
C PRO A 399 4.34 7.24 7.19
N ILE A 400 4.21 8.26 8.04
CA ILE A 400 3.16 8.31 9.08
C ILE A 400 1.79 8.60 8.43
N VAL A 401 1.72 9.53 7.47
CA VAL A 401 0.49 9.81 6.74
C VAL A 401 0.08 8.63 5.88
N ALA A 402 1.03 7.95 5.25
CA ALA A 402 0.80 6.71 4.51
C ALA A 402 0.19 5.63 5.41
N ASP A 403 0.76 5.42 6.61
CA ASP A 403 0.23 4.48 7.59
C ASP A 403 -1.22 4.83 8.01
N ILE A 404 -1.48 6.10 8.32
CA ILE A 404 -2.82 6.59 8.66
C ILE A 404 -3.80 6.31 7.52
N CYS A 405 -3.47 6.70 6.28
CA CYS A 405 -4.35 6.54 5.13
C CYS A 405 -4.66 5.06 4.84
N ARG A 406 -3.66 4.20 4.99
CA ARG A 406 -3.80 2.74 4.85
C ARG A 406 -4.70 2.15 5.93
N ARG A 407 -4.53 2.54 7.19
CA ARG A 407 -5.40 2.11 8.31
C ARG A 407 -6.82 2.65 8.22
N LEU A 408 -7.03 3.69 7.42
CA LEU A 408 -8.34 4.25 7.06
C LEU A 408 -8.89 3.67 5.74
N ASP A 409 -8.28 2.61 5.22
CA ASP A 409 -8.71 1.87 4.03
C ASP A 409 -8.83 2.74 2.75
N GLY A 410 -8.17 3.90 2.69
CA GLY A 410 -8.34 4.85 1.59
C GLY A 410 -9.75 5.47 1.50
N ILE A 411 -10.59 5.34 2.53
CA ILE A 411 -11.98 5.84 2.52
C ILE A 411 -11.95 7.37 2.69
N ALA A 412 -12.42 8.09 1.67
CA ALA A 412 -12.36 9.54 1.60
C ALA A 412 -12.94 10.23 2.85
N LEU A 413 -14.14 9.84 3.30
CA LEU A 413 -14.75 10.40 4.51
C LEU A 413 -13.91 10.16 5.77
N ALA A 414 -13.33 8.97 5.90
CA ALA A 414 -12.50 8.62 7.06
C ALA A 414 -11.22 9.47 7.11
N ILE A 415 -10.61 9.69 5.93
CA ILE A 415 -9.45 10.55 5.75
C ILE A 415 -9.78 12.00 6.09
N GLU A 416 -10.89 12.54 5.61
CA GLU A 416 -11.32 13.91 5.93
C GLU A 416 -11.52 14.11 7.44
N LEU A 417 -12.17 13.15 8.10
CA LEU A 417 -12.37 13.18 9.55
C LEU A 417 -11.06 13.07 10.34
N ALA A 418 -10.11 12.26 9.87
CA ALA A 418 -8.80 12.13 10.50
C ALA A 418 -7.95 13.39 10.31
N ALA A 419 -7.94 13.96 9.10
CA ALA A 419 -7.21 15.19 8.78
C ALA A 419 -7.71 16.37 9.63
N ALA A 420 -9.02 16.42 9.93
CA ALA A 420 -9.59 17.41 10.83
C ALA A 420 -9.06 17.37 12.27
N ARG A 421 -8.45 16.25 12.70
CA ARG A 421 -7.87 16.10 14.04
C ARG A 421 -6.45 16.63 14.18
N VAL A 422 -5.80 17.02 13.09
CA VAL A 422 -4.42 17.54 13.10
C VAL A 422 -4.29 18.84 13.92
N THR A 423 -5.40 19.58 14.10
CA THR A 423 -5.45 20.78 14.95
C THR A 423 -5.34 20.49 16.46
N ILE A 424 -5.61 19.26 16.89
CA ILE A 424 -5.64 18.86 18.32
C ILE A 424 -4.72 17.67 18.65
N LEU A 425 -4.28 16.91 17.65
CA LEU A 425 -3.40 15.75 17.79
C LEU A 425 -2.27 15.83 16.75
N ASN A 426 -1.04 15.53 17.16
CA ASN A 426 0.04 15.34 16.19
C ASN A 426 -0.11 14.00 15.44
N LEU A 427 0.59 13.85 14.30
CA LEU A 427 0.44 12.67 13.42
C LEU A 427 0.78 11.33 14.10
N LYS A 428 1.77 11.31 15.00
CA LYS A 428 2.13 10.08 15.74
C LYS A 428 1.02 9.67 16.70
N GLN A 429 0.48 10.63 17.45
CA GLN A 429 -0.65 10.41 18.36
C GLN A 429 -1.92 10.01 17.60
N LEU A 430 -2.16 10.63 16.44
CA LEU A 430 -3.27 10.30 15.57
C LEU A 430 -3.18 8.83 15.11
N SER A 431 -2.03 8.41 14.56
CA SER A 431 -1.80 7.01 14.17
C SER A 431 -2.02 6.07 15.36
N GLN A 432 -1.38 6.30 16.51
CA GLN A 432 -1.52 5.42 17.68
C GLN A 432 -2.97 5.24 18.17
N ARG A 433 -3.84 6.23 17.95
CA ARG A 433 -5.24 6.19 18.43
C ARG A 433 -6.23 5.66 17.39
N LEU A 434 -5.80 5.31 16.17
CA LEU A 434 -6.68 4.75 15.14
C LEU A 434 -7.24 3.37 15.49
N ASP A 435 -6.71 2.70 16.52
CA ASP A 435 -7.33 1.48 17.07
C ASP A 435 -8.65 1.76 17.78
N GLU A 436 -8.88 3.02 18.20
CA GLU A 436 -10.16 3.54 18.70
C GLU A 436 -10.87 4.46 17.69
N ARG A 437 -10.67 4.24 16.38
CA ARG A 437 -11.11 5.16 15.30
C ARG A 437 -12.58 5.57 15.36
N PHE A 438 -13.49 4.71 15.82
CA PHE A 438 -14.90 5.08 15.96
C PHE A 438 -15.20 6.13 17.03
N ARG A 439 -14.37 6.21 18.07
CA ARG A 439 -14.44 7.28 19.07
C ARG A 439 -13.73 8.53 18.58
N LEU A 440 -12.61 8.34 17.87
CA LEU A 440 -11.76 9.41 17.36
C LEU A 440 -12.39 10.20 16.20
N LEU A 441 -13.12 9.54 15.30
CA LEU A 441 -13.73 10.11 14.09
C LEU A 441 -15.18 10.57 14.31
N THR A 442 -15.41 11.25 15.43
CA THR A 442 -16.72 11.82 15.83
C THR A 442 -16.75 13.34 15.67
N GLY A 443 -17.62 13.88 14.81
CA GLY A 443 -17.79 15.33 14.65
C GLY A 443 -17.48 15.87 13.26
N GLY A 444 -18.03 15.23 12.22
CA GLY A 444 -18.09 15.82 10.88
C GLY A 444 -18.96 17.09 10.85
N ASP A 445 -19.06 17.69 9.66
CA ASP A 445 -19.81 18.92 9.43
C ASP A 445 -21.22 18.83 10.03
N ARG A 446 -21.57 19.73 10.96
CA ARG A 446 -22.87 19.74 11.65
C ARG A 446 -24.04 19.94 10.67
N THR A 447 -23.76 20.38 9.45
CA THR A 447 -24.73 20.58 8.37
C THR A 447 -24.93 19.35 7.47
N ALA A 448 -24.05 18.35 7.53
CA ALA A 448 -24.24 17.08 6.83
C ALA A 448 -25.36 16.25 7.47
N LEU A 449 -26.00 15.36 6.71
CA LEU A 449 -27.04 14.46 7.25
C LEU A 449 -26.48 13.64 8.44
N PRO A 450 -27.28 13.32 9.48
CA PRO A 450 -26.79 12.58 10.65
C PRO A 450 -25.99 11.30 10.33
N ARG A 451 -26.33 10.66 9.21
CA ARG A 451 -25.68 9.43 8.68
C ARG A 451 -24.30 9.68 8.06
N GLN A 452 -24.02 10.90 7.60
CA GLN A 452 -22.75 11.32 6.99
C GLN A 452 -21.85 12.07 8.00
N GLN A 453 -22.37 12.41 9.19
CA GLN A 453 -21.64 13.14 10.23
C GLN A 453 -20.52 12.32 10.91
N THR A 454 -20.63 10.99 10.90
CA THR A 454 -19.58 10.10 11.44
C THR A 454 -19.45 8.83 10.61
N MET A 455 -18.24 8.26 10.56
CA MET A 455 -18.01 6.92 9.98
C MET A 455 -18.92 5.87 10.60
N ARG A 456 -19.18 5.97 11.91
CA ARG A 456 -20.03 5.03 12.62
C ARG A 456 -21.48 5.10 12.15
N ALA A 457 -22.04 6.30 11.98
CA ALA A 457 -23.41 6.48 11.49
C ALA A 457 -23.60 5.97 10.05
N ALA A 458 -22.58 6.14 9.19
CA ALA A 458 -22.61 5.59 7.83
C ALA A 458 -22.61 4.06 7.83
N ILE A 459 -21.85 3.44 8.73
CA ILE A 459 -21.80 1.97 8.87
C ILE A 459 -23.07 1.44 9.56
N ASP A 460 -23.57 2.10 10.60
CA ASP A 460 -24.83 1.74 11.27
C ASP A 460 -25.98 1.69 10.25
N TRP A 461 -26.11 2.72 9.42
CA TRP A 461 -27.08 2.74 8.32
C TRP A 461 -26.87 1.59 7.32
N SER A 462 -25.60 1.28 7.01
CA SER A 462 -25.25 0.17 6.11
C SER A 462 -25.67 -1.18 6.64
N TYR A 463 -25.49 -1.37 7.94
CA TYR A 463 -25.84 -2.60 8.64
C TYR A 463 -27.34 -2.74 8.86
N GLU A 464 -28.05 -1.63 9.06
CA GLU A 464 -29.53 -1.62 9.20
C GLU A 464 -30.26 -1.98 7.91
N LEU A 465 -29.65 -1.77 6.74
CA LEU A 465 -30.23 -2.17 5.44
C LEU A 465 -30.05 -3.66 5.11
N LEU A 466 -29.24 -4.38 5.88
CA LEU A 466 -29.04 -5.82 5.69
C LEU A 466 -30.24 -6.62 6.23
N SER A 467 -30.57 -7.71 5.55
CA SER A 467 -31.44 -8.76 6.07
C SER A 467 -30.81 -9.42 7.30
N ASP A 468 -31.61 -10.13 8.10
CA ASP A 468 -31.12 -10.73 9.35
C ASP A 468 -30.04 -11.80 9.12
N ASP A 469 -30.13 -12.55 8.02
CA ASP A 469 -29.12 -13.53 7.62
C ASP A 469 -27.82 -12.84 7.18
N GLU A 470 -27.92 -11.79 6.36
CA GLU A 470 -26.77 -10.98 5.96
C GLU A 470 -26.08 -10.31 7.15
N ARG A 471 -26.85 -9.79 8.11
CA ARG A 471 -26.31 -9.24 9.35
C ARG A 471 -25.55 -10.30 10.13
N THR A 472 -26.07 -11.52 10.17
CA THR A 472 -25.45 -12.64 10.90
C THR A 472 -24.12 -13.04 10.26
N ILE A 473 -24.09 -13.25 8.95
CA ILE A 473 -22.85 -13.57 8.24
C ILE A 473 -21.85 -12.40 8.31
N PHE A 474 -22.31 -11.15 8.15
CA PHE A 474 -21.44 -9.98 8.32
C PHE A 474 -20.79 -9.91 9.71
N ARG A 475 -21.55 -10.21 10.78
CA ARG A 475 -20.99 -10.31 12.15
C ARG A 475 -19.96 -11.43 12.23
N ARG A 476 -20.24 -12.62 11.71
CA ARG A 476 -19.34 -13.78 11.80
C ARG A 476 -18.05 -13.57 11.03
N LEU A 477 -18.13 -13.02 9.82
CA LEU A 477 -16.99 -12.64 8.98
C LEU A 477 -15.99 -11.71 9.67
N SER A 478 -16.43 -10.93 10.66
CA SER A 478 -15.54 -10.04 11.41
C SER A 478 -14.47 -10.73 12.24
N ILE A 479 -14.57 -12.05 12.44
CA ILE A 479 -13.57 -12.85 13.14
C ILE A 479 -12.25 -12.94 12.35
N PHE A 480 -12.32 -12.92 11.02
CA PHE A 480 -11.15 -13.03 10.15
C PHE A 480 -10.32 -11.75 10.18
N GLN A 481 -9.02 -11.88 10.36
CA GLN A 481 -8.05 -10.79 10.32
C GLN A 481 -7.34 -10.80 8.97
N GLY A 482 -7.54 -9.74 8.17
CA GLY A 482 -7.07 -9.69 6.79
C GLY A 482 -8.16 -10.16 5.83
N GLY A 483 -8.04 -11.39 5.35
CA GLY A 483 -8.99 -12.00 4.41
C GLY A 483 -9.28 -13.46 4.72
N TRP A 484 -10.03 -14.11 3.84
CA TRP A 484 -10.40 -15.52 3.96
C TRP A 484 -10.68 -16.14 2.59
N THR A 485 -10.62 -17.47 2.54
CA THR A 485 -11.04 -18.29 1.40
C THR A 485 -12.52 -18.67 1.52
N LEU A 486 -13.11 -19.14 0.41
CA LEU A 486 -14.50 -19.60 0.41
C LEU A 486 -14.71 -20.81 1.36
N GLU A 487 -13.74 -21.71 1.41
CA GLU A 487 -13.70 -22.88 2.32
C GLU A 487 -13.74 -22.44 3.79
N ALA A 488 -12.87 -21.49 4.18
CA ALA A 488 -12.84 -20.96 5.53
C ALA A 488 -14.16 -20.28 5.92
N LEU A 489 -14.81 -19.58 4.99
CA LEU A 489 -16.13 -19.00 5.21
C LEU A 489 -17.16 -20.07 5.55
N GLY A 490 -17.21 -21.15 4.77
CA GLY A 490 -18.14 -22.27 4.95
C GLY A 490 -18.01 -22.87 6.34
N ASP A 491 -16.82 -23.30 6.74
CA ASP A 491 -16.60 -23.98 8.02
C ASP A 491 -16.79 -23.06 9.24
N ILE A 492 -16.44 -21.78 9.12
CA ILE A 492 -16.41 -20.88 10.27
C ILE A 492 -17.74 -20.16 10.45
N CYS A 493 -18.45 -19.83 9.37
CA CYS A 493 -19.66 -18.99 9.43
C CYS A 493 -20.98 -19.75 9.29
N SER A 494 -20.97 -21.03 8.88
CA SER A 494 -22.18 -21.86 8.75
C SER A 494 -22.75 -22.34 10.08
N ASP A 495 -24.04 -22.66 10.09
CA ASP A 495 -24.69 -23.38 11.18
C ASP A 495 -25.88 -24.20 10.67
N ASP A 496 -26.64 -24.81 11.56
CA ASP A 496 -27.80 -25.64 11.22
C ASP A 496 -28.93 -24.87 10.50
N VAL A 497 -28.88 -23.52 10.52
CA VAL A 497 -29.90 -22.65 9.90
C VAL A 497 -29.40 -22.07 8.57
N LEU A 498 -28.13 -21.68 8.51
CA LEU A 498 -27.45 -21.15 7.33
C LEU A 498 -26.45 -22.18 6.82
N ASP A 499 -26.89 -22.99 5.86
CA ASP A 499 -26.03 -23.95 5.18
C ASP A 499 -25.04 -23.26 4.22
N GLU A 500 -24.10 -24.04 3.68
CA GLU A 500 -23.03 -23.54 2.82
C GLU A 500 -23.56 -22.82 1.57
N PHE A 501 -24.65 -23.31 0.97
CA PHE A 501 -25.26 -22.69 -0.21
C PHE A 501 -25.88 -21.33 0.10
N ALA A 502 -26.63 -21.23 1.20
CA ALA A 502 -27.20 -19.97 1.66
C ALA A 502 -26.11 -18.92 1.95
N ILE A 503 -24.97 -19.35 2.50
CA ILE A 503 -23.83 -18.46 2.78
C ILE A 503 -23.21 -17.92 1.49
N PHE A 504 -23.16 -18.69 0.41
CA PHE A 504 -22.64 -18.21 -0.87
C PHE A 504 -23.53 -17.16 -1.52
N ASP A 505 -24.85 -17.32 -1.43
CA ASP A 505 -25.81 -16.31 -1.88
C ASP A 505 -25.69 -15.03 -1.03
N ILE A 506 -25.55 -15.17 0.29
CA ILE A 506 -25.33 -14.05 1.20
C ILE A 506 -24.00 -13.36 0.93
N LEU A 507 -22.91 -14.11 0.70
CA LEU A 507 -21.60 -13.55 0.36
C LEU A 507 -21.69 -12.75 -0.94
N SER A 508 -22.36 -13.31 -1.97
CA SER A 508 -22.59 -12.63 -3.24
C SER A 508 -23.38 -11.33 -3.04
N SER A 509 -24.40 -11.35 -2.18
CA SER A 509 -25.14 -10.14 -1.80
C SER A 509 -24.27 -9.13 -1.06
N LEU A 510 -23.46 -9.54 -0.09
CA LEU A 510 -22.54 -8.66 0.65
C LEU A 510 -21.46 -8.05 -0.26
N VAL A 511 -20.97 -8.80 -1.25
CA VAL A 511 -20.07 -8.29 -2.30
C VAL A 511 -20.80 -7.29 -3.19
N ASN A 512 -22.03 -7.59 -3.62
CA ASN A 512 -22.85 -6.68 -4.42
C ASN A 512 -23.16 -5.37 -3.69
N LYS A 513 -23.34 -5.43 -2.36
CA LYS A 513 -23.52 -4.27 -1.47
C LYS A 513 -22.20 -3.58 -1.08
N SER A 514 -21.09 -4.01 -1.67
CA SER A 514 -19.74 -3.51 -1.43
C SER A 514 -19.25 -3.64 0.02
N LEU A 515 -19.87 -4.48 0.85
CA LEU A 515 -19.42 -4.71 2.23
C LEU A 515 -18.23 -5.67 2.29
N VAL A 516 -18.13 -6.58 1.32
CA VAL A 516 -17.01 -7.49 1.13
C VAL A 516 -16.30 -7.16 -0.18
N THR A 517 -14.98 -7.08 -0.15
CA THR A 517 -14.14 -6.92 -1.34
C THR A 517 -13.59 -8.27 -1.77
N VAL A 518 -13.49 -8.48 -3.09
CA VAL A 518 -12.86 -9.66 -3.69
C VAL A 518 -11.52 -9.25 -4.25
N GLU A 519 -10.47 -9.93 -3.82
CA GLU A 519 -9.11 -9.79 -4.33
C GLU A 519 -8.78 -11.02 -5.17
N PHE A 520 -8.32 -10.76 -6.40
CA PHE A 520 -7.84 -11.80 -7.30
C PHE A 520 -6.32 -11.73 -7.32
N ASP A 521 -5.69 -12.73 -6.73
CA ASP A 521 -4.28 -13.04 -7.02
C ASP A 521 -4.24 -14.09 -8.13
N ALA A 522 -3.14 -14.18 -8.88
CA ALA A 522 -2.98 -14.93 -10.12
C ALA A 522 -3.44 -16.41 -10.05
N GLU A 523 -3.53 -16.98 -8.84
CA GLU A 523 -4.04 -18.34 -8.59
C GLU A 523 -5.07 -18.45 -7.46
N LYS A 524 -5.43 -17.36 -6.75
CA LYS A 524 -6.25 -17.42 -5.52
C LYS A 524 -7.29 -16.30 -5.46
N GLN A 525 -8.53 -16.68 -5.16
CA GLN A 525 -9.62 -15.75 -4.87
C GLN A 525 -9.75 -15.57 -3.35
N ARG A 526 -9.51 -14.35 -2.86
CA ARG A 526 -9.65 -14.00 -1.43
C ARG A 526 -10.74 -12.98 -1.23
N TYR A 527 -11.44 -13.12 -0.11
CA TYR A 527 -12.47 -12.19 0.33
C TYR A 527 -11.97 -11.42 1.54
N ARG A 528 -12.41 -10.17 1.66
CA ARG A 528 -11.90 -9.24 2.67
C ARG A 528 -13.01 -8.31 3.14
N LEU A 529 -13.06 -8.08 4.44
CA LEU A 529 -13.79 -6.95 5.01
C LEU A 529 -12.81 -5.78 5.11
N LEU A 530 -13.24 -4.58 4.73
CA LEU A 530 -12.49 -3.38 5.09
C LEU A 530 -12.33 -3.35 6.61
N GLU A 531 -11.15 -2.98 7.11
CA GLU A 531 -10.78 -3.10 8.53
C GLU A 531 -11.81 -2.37 9.41
N SER A 532 -12.31 -1.21 8.94
CA SER A 532 -13.42 -0.49 9.58
C SER A 532 -14.72 -1.30 9.70
N LEU A 533 -15.16 -1.96 8.63
CA LEU A 533 -16.36 -2.81 8.67
C LEU A 533 -16.15 -4.03 9.56
N ARG A 534 -14.95 -4.62 9.53
CA ARG A 534 -14.58 -5.74 10.38
C ARG A 534 -14.68 -5.39 11.86
N GLN A 535 -14.05 -4.31 12.33
CA GLN A 535 -14.13 -3.92 13.74
C GLN A 535 -15.58 -3.64 14.19
N TYR A 536 -16.37 -3.02 13.34
CA TYR A 536 -17.78 -2.78 13.61
C TYR A 536 -18.56 -4.11 13.73
N GLY A 537 -18.34 -5.05 12.80
CA GLY A 537 -18.90 -6.39 12.84
C GLY A 537 -18.51 -7.14 14.11
N LEU A 538 -17.25 -7.00 14.56
CA LEU A 538 -16.72 -7.68 15.75
C LEU A 538 -17.35 -7.14 17.03
N GLU A 539 -17.57 -5.83 17.12
CA GLU A 539 -18.31 -5.21 18.22
C GLU A 539 -19.75 -5.75 18.28
N ARG A 540 -20.42 -5.86 17.13
CA ARG A 540 -21.78 -6.40 17.02
C ARG A 540 -21.82 -7.90 17.35
N LEU A 541 -20.83 -8.67 16.89
CA LEU A 541 -20.70 -10.11 17.16
C LEU A 541 -20.59 -10.38 18.67
N ARG A 542 -19.80 -9.58 19.38
CA ARG A 542 -19.69 -9.64 20.85
C ARG A 542 -20.98 -9.24 21.55
N LYS A 543 -21.64 -8.17 21.10
CA LYS A 543 -22.92 -7.72 21.68
C LYS A 543 -24.04 -8.76 21.54
N GLN A 544 -24.04 -9.54 20.48
CA GLN A 544 -25.00 -10.63 20.27
C GLN A 544 -24.62 -11.93 21.01
N GLY A 545 -23.48 -11.97 21.71
CA GLY A 545 -23.04 -13.16 22.45
C GLY A 545 -22.51 -14.31 21.57
N GLU A 546 -22.40 -14.11 20.26
CA GLU A 546 -21.99 -15.14 19.30
C GLU A 546 -20.46 -15.33 19.24
N PHE A 547 -19.68 -14.37 19.74
CA PHE A 547 -18.21 -14.33 19.60
C PHE A 547 -17.52 -15.62 20.02
N GLY A 548 -17.87 -16.21 21.17
CA GLY A 548 -17.21 -17.42 21.68
C GLY A 548 -17.39 -18.64 20.76
N ALA A 549 -18.61 -18.82 20.22
CA ALA A 549 -18.91 -19.94 19.33
C ALA A 549 -18.21 -19.80 17.96
N VAL A 550 -18.15 -18.59 17.43
CA VAL A 550 -17.47 -18.29 16.15
C VAL A 550 -15.96 -18.38 16.32
N ALA A 551 -15.40 -17.84 17.41
CA ALA A 551 -13.97 -17.91 17.69
C ALA A 551 -13.49 -19.36 17.87
N ARG A 552 -14.30 -20.24 18.49
CA ARG A 552 -13.98 -21.68 18.58
C ARG A 552 -13.97 -22.36 17.22
N ARG A 553 -14.95 -22.08 16.34
CA ARG A 553 -14.97 -22.62 14.97
C ARG A 553 -13.76 -22.14 14.17
N HIS A 554 -13.45 -20.85 14.26
CA HIS A 554 -12.26 -20.24 13.67
C HIS A 554 -10.98 -20.94 14.15
N ALA A 555 -10.80 -21.10 15.46
CA ALA A 555 -9.62 -21.77 16.01
C ALA A 555 -9.50 -23.23 15.55
N ARG A 556 -10.63 -23.96 15.43
CA ARG A 556 -10.63 -25.35 14.94
C ARG A 556 -10.20 -25.43 13.48
N TYR A 557 -10.78 -24.60 12.62
CA TYR A 557 -10.41 -24.52 11.21
C TYR A 557 -8.91 -24.23 11.07
N TYR A 558 -8.38 -23.25 11.82
CA TYR A 558 -6.96 -22.92 11.73
C TYR A 558 -6.02 -23.93 12.43
N ALA A 559 -6.53 -24.75 13.35
CA ALA A 559 -5.80 -25.92 13.83
C ALA A 559 -5.65 -26.98 12.72
N GLU A 560 -6.72 -27.27 11.99
CA GLU A 560 -6.68 -28.18 10.83
C GLU A 560 -5.80 -27.60 9.72
N TYR A 561 -5.90 -26.30 9.43
CA TYR A 561 -5.01 -25.61 8.49
C TYR A 561 -3.54 -25.72 8.89
N SER A 562 -3.24 -25.50 10.19
CA SER A 562 -1.87 -25.62 10.70
C SER A 562 -1.35 -27.06 10.59
N GLN A 563 -2.18 -28.08 10.81
CA GLN A 563 -1.82 -29.48 10.59
C GLN A 563 -1.48 -29.73 9.12
N GLN A 564 -2.30 -29.24 8.18
CA GLN A 564 -2.00 -29.33 6.76
C GLN A 564 -0.69 -28.63 6.40
N ALA A 565 -0.40 -27.49 7.03
CA ALA A 565 0.88 -26.80 6.87
C ALA A 565 2.03 -27.68 7.38
N ALA A 566 1.89 -28.32 8.54
CA ALA A 566 2.89 -29.24 9.08
C ALA A 566 3.07 -30.50 8.20
N ASP A 567 2.01 -31.01 7.58
CA ASP A 567 2.08 -32.17 6.68
C ASP A 567 2.72 -31.83 5.33
N LYS A 568 2.52 -30.59 4.84
CA LYS A 568 3.16 -30.06 3.64
C LYS A 568 4.63 -29.68 3.89
N TRP A 569 4.99 -29.44 5.14
CA TRP A 569 6.37 -29.15 5.51
C TRP A 569 7.26 -30.33 5.10
N GLN A 570 8.34 -30.05 4.37
CA GLN A 570 9.26 -31.05 3.79
C GLN A 570 8.68 -31.90 2.63
N VAL A 571 7.44 -31.63 2.19
CA VAL A 571 6.82 -32.29 1.03
C VAL A 571 6.88 -31.39 -0.21
N ILE A 572 6.63 -30.09 -0.04
CA ILE A 572 6.68 -29.09 -1.13
C ILE A 572 7.89 -28.14 -0.97
N PRO A 573 8.29 -27.39 -2.02
CA PRO A 573 9.38 -26.42 -1.92
C PRO A 573 9.16 -25.37 -0.84
N ASP A 574 10.24 -24.96 -0.16
CA ASP A 574 10.19 -24.06 1.01
C ASP A 574 9.45 -22.74 0.71
N VAL A 575 9.67 -22.13 -0.46
CA VAL A 575 9.01 -20.87 -0.84
C VAL A 575 7.49 -21.03 -0.91
N ALA A 576 7.01 -22.07 -1.59
CA ALA A 576 5.58 -22.33 -1.71
C ALA A 576 4.94 -22.69 -0.36
N TRP A 577 5.69 -23.36 0.52
CA TRP A 577 5.24 -23.67 1.87
C TRP A 577 5.14 -22.43 2.76
N ILE A 578 6.11 -21.50 2.66
CA ILE A 578 6.08 -20.24 3.37
C ILE A 578 4.90 -19.39 2.91
N ASP A 579 4.72 -19.23 1.59
CA ASP A 579 3.60 -18.47 1.03
C ASP A 579 2.25 -19.04 1.49
N PHE A 580 2.13 -20.37 1.59
CA PHE A 580 0.94 -21.03 2.14
C PHE A 580 0.64 -20.61 3.59
N ILE A 581 1.65 -20.42 4.45
CA ILE A 581 1.42 -19.98 5.84
C ILE A 581 1.20 -18.47 5.90
N GLU A 582 1.96 -17.68 5.14
CA GLU A 582 1.88 -16.21 5.14
C GLU A 582 0.49 -15.70 4.74
N ASP A 583 -0.19 -16.39 3.83
CA ASP A 583 -1.57 -16.08 3.42
C ASP A 583 -2.58 -16.07 4.59
N GLU A 584 -2.35 -16.89 5.62
CA GLU A 584 -3.26 -17.11 6.75
C GLU A 584 -2.65 -16.74 8.11
N LEU A 585 -1.47 -16.10 8.11
CA LEU A 585 -0.70 -15.85 9.32
C LEU A 585 -1.46 -15.02 10.36
N GLU A 586 -2.17 -13.99 9.91
CA GLU A 586 -2.95 -13.11 10.79
C GLU A 586 -4.14 -13.85 11.43
N ASN A 587 -4.78 -14.75 10.69
CA ASN A 587 -5.84 -15.60 11.23
C ASN A 587 -5.27 -16.63 12.22
N LEU A 588 -4.12 -17.24 11.93
CA LEU A 588 -3.41 -18.15 12.85
C LEU A 588 -3.03 -17.43 14.16
N ARG A 589 -2.57 -16.17 14.09
CA ARG A 589 -2.27 -15.33 15.27
C ARG A 589 -3.52 -15.04 16.09
N VAL A 590 -4.64 -14.71 15.46
CA VAL A 590 -5.92 -14.50 16.16
C VAL A 590 -6.38 -15.78 16.86
N ALA A 591 -6.24 -16.94 16.21
CA ALA A 591 -6.55 -18.23 16.82
C ALA A 591 -5.67 -18.52 18.05
N LEU A 592 -4.34 -18.35 17.92
CA LEU A 592 -3.39 -18.53 19.02
C LEU A 592 -3.67 -17.59 20.20
N GLN A 593 -3.98 -16.32 19.93
CA GLN A 593 -4.33 -15.34 20.96
C GLN A 593 -5.63 -15.73 21.69
N TRP A 594 -6.66 -16.16 20.96
CA TRP A 594 -7.92 -16.58 21.57
C TRP A 594 -7.76 -17.86 22.39
N CYS A 595 -6.99 -18.83 21.91
CA CYS A 595 -6.76 -20.11 22.58
C CYS A 595 -5.83 -20.00 23.80
N LEU A 596 -4.66 -19.40 23.64
CA LEU A 596 -3.58 -19.39 24.65
C LEU A 596 -3.55 -18.13 25.49
N ASP A 597 -3.48 -16.93 24.89
CA ASP A 597 -3.38 -15.67 25.66
C ASP A 597 -4.61 -15.43 26.53
N GLN A 598 -5.80 -15.75 26.00
CA GLN A 598 -7.06 -15.62 26.72
C GLN A 598 -7.47 -16.92 27.45
N GLY A 599 -6.76 -18.02 27.21
CA GLY A 599 -6.99 -19.32 27.87
C GLY A 599 -8.32 -19.99 27.53
N ASN A 600 -8.96 -19.66 26.40
CA ASN A 600 -10.30 -20.19 26.07
C ASN A 600 -10.28 -21.65 25.59
N ASP A 601 -9.21 -22.06 24.91
CA ASP A 601 -9.01 -23.44 24.46
C ASP A 601 -7.51 -23.75 24.31
N PRO A 602 -6.81 -23.97 25.44
CA PRO A 602 -5.36 -24.06 25.41
C PRO A 602 -4.82 -25.31 24.71
N HIS A 603 -5.59 -26.40 24.66
CA HIS A 603 -5.20 -27.64 23.97
C HIS A 603 -5.14 -27.40 22.45
N LEU A 604 -6.17 -26.78 21.89
CA LEU A 604 -6.21 -26.41 20.47
C LEU A 604 -5.13 -25.40 20.10
N GLY A 605 -4.91 -24.40 20.95
CA GLY A 605 -3.83 -23.42 20.76
C GLY A 605 -2.44 -24.05 20.79
N ALA A 606 -2.25 -25.07 21.63
CA ALA A 606 -1.00 -25.81 21.72
C ALA A 606 -0.72 -26.66 20.47
N GLN A 607 -1.75 -27.22 19.83
CA GLN A 607 -1.62 -27.88 18.53
C GLN A 607 -1.17 -26.90 17.45
N ILE A 608 -1.82 -25.74 17.35
CA ILE A 608 -1.43 -24.69 16.37
C ILE A 608 0.03 -24.24 16.60
N ALA A 609 0.41 -24.02 17.87
CA ALA A 609 1.75 -23.58 18.21
C ALA A 609 2.81 -24.63 17.86
N GLU A 610 2.51 -25.92 18.06
CA GLU A 610 3.38 -27.02 17.63
C GLU A 610 3.49 -27.03 16.12
N HIS A 611 2.40 -27.10 15.37
CA HIS A 611 2.46 -27.21 13.90
C HIS A 611 3.21 -26.05 13.22
N LEU A 612 3.18 -24.84 13.80
CA LEU A 612 3.84 -23.66 13.25
C LEU A 612 5.28 -23.45 13.73
N TRP A 613 5.86 -24.30 14.59
CA TRP A 613 7.19 -24.07 15.16
C TRP A 613 8.26 -23.85 14.09
N ALA A 614 8.18 -24.60 12.97
CA ALA A 614 9.17 -24.54 11.90
C ALA A 614 9.13 -23.21 11.14
N TYR A 615 7.93 -22.64 10.97
CA TYR A 615 7.74 -21.34 10.35
C TYR A 615 8.31 -20.24 11.24
N TRP A 616 7.95 -20.26 12.53
CA TRP A 616 8.46 -19.29 13.49
C TRP A 616 9.99 -19.35 13.65
N PHE A 617 10.57 -20.55 13.62
CA PHE A 617 12.02 -20.72 13.67
C PHE A 617 12.75 -20.02 12.50
N GLY A 618 12.13 -19.91 11.32
CA GLY A 618 12.71 -19.23 10.16
C GLY A 618 12.39 -17.73 10.07
N ARG A 619 11.31 -17.27 10.70
CA ARG A 619 10.77 -15.90 10.50
C ARG A 619 10.71 -15.05 11.77
N SER A 620 10.29 -15.63 12.90
CA SER A 620 10.03 -14.90 14.16
C SER A 620 10.22 -15.82 15.37
N VAL A 621 11.48 -16.11 15.72
CA VAL A 621 11.85 -17.05 16.80
C VAL A 621 11.25 -16.62 18.15
N GLN A 622 11.21 -15.31 18.43
CA GLN A 622 10.65 -14.76 19.66
C GLN A 622 9.15 -15.02 19.79
N GLU A 623 8.41 -14.87 18.68
CA GLU A 623 6.97 -15.15 18.65
C GLU A 623 6.71 -16.64 18.83
N GLY A 624 7.41 -17.50 18.09
CA GLY A 624 7.30 -18.95 18.25
C GLY A 624 7.63 -19.42 19.67
N ARG A 625 8.71 -18.87 20.27
CA ARG A 625 9.10 -19.15 21.65
C ARG A 625 7.97 -18.82 22.62
N ARG A 626 7.38 -17.63 22.50
CA ARG A 626 6.28 -17.19 23.37
C ARG A 626 5.10 -18.16 23.27
N TRP A 627 4.66 -18.49 22.06
CA TRP A 627 3.52 -19.39 21.87
C TRP A 627 3.79 -20.80 22.40
N LEU A 628 4.96 -21.36 22.13
CA LEU A 628 5.35 -22.67 22.62
C LEU A 628 5.49 -22.71 24.16
N GLN A 629 5.95 -21.63 24.80
CA GLN A 629 6.00 -21.53 26.26
C GLN A 629 4.60 -21.49 26.88
N LEU A 630 3.67 -20.73 26.29
CA LEU A 630 2.27 -20.71 26.72
C LEU A 630 1.60 -22.08 26.52
N ALA A 631 1.83 -22.72 25.38
CA ALA A 631 1.36 -24.07 25.08
C ALA A 631 1.88 -25.08 26.12
N ARG A 632 3.18 -25.03 26.44
CA ARG A 632 3.81 -25.93 27.42
C ARG A 632 3.32 -25.76 28.84
N ALA A 633 2.99 -24.52 29.23
CA ALA A 633 2.39 -24.22 30.52
C ALA A 633 0.93 -24.72 30.62
N SER A 634 0.27 -24.91 29.48
CA SER A 634 -1.16 -25.26 29.40
C SER A 634 -1.43 -26.74 29.17
N VAL A 635 -0.52 -27.46 28.50
CA VAL A 635 -0.62 -28.90 28.23
C VAL A 635 0.38 -29.64 29.11
N THR A 636 -0.13 -30.51 29.99
CA THR A 636 0.70 -31.36 30.85
C THR A 636 0.79 -32.78 30.30
N PRO A 637 1.83 -33.55 30.65
CA PRO A 637 1.96 -34.95 30.25
C PRO A 637 0.77 -35.82 30.68
N GLU A 638 0.07 -35.49 31.76
CA GLU A 638 -1.11 -36.22 32.23
C GLU A 638 -2.36 -35.95 31.39
N GLY A 639 -2.45 -34.77 30.76
CA GLY A 639 -3.57 -34.37 29.92
C GLY A 639 -3.47 -34.90 28.50
N ASP A 640 -2.34 -34.63 27.84
CA ASP A 640 -2.03 -35.12 26.50
C ASP A 640 -0.53 -35.42 26.40
N PRO A 641 -0.10 -36.67 26.66
CA PRO A 641 1.30 -37.04 26.64
C PRO A 641 1.99 -36.77 25.30
N ALA A 642 1.32 -37.08 24.18
CA ALA A 642 1.91 -36.99 22.85
C ALA A 642 2.12 -35.53 22.44
N LEU A 643 1.11 -34.68 22.66
CA LEU A 643 1.22 -33.25 22.41
C LEU A 643 2.25 -32.59 23.34
N SER A 644 2.30 -32.98 24.62
CA SER A 644 3.33 -32.48 25.55
C SER A 644 4.75 -32.79 25.04
N VAL A 645 4.99 -34.00 24.52
CA VAL A 645 6.28 -34.38 23.92
C VAL A 645 6.55 -33.56 22.66
N ALA A 646 5.56 -33.39 21.79
CA ALA A 646 5.70 -32.62 20.55
C ALA A 646 6.05 -31.13 20.81
N ILE A 647 5.44 -30.52 21.83
CA ILE A 647 5.77 -29.16 22.29
C ILE A 647 7.20 -29.10 22.86
N ASP A 648 7.61 -30.06 23.70
CA ASP A 648 8.98 -30.09 24.24
C ASP A 648 10.02 -30.28 23.11
N LEU A 649 9.71 -31.06 22.06
CA LEU A 649 10.52 -31.15 20.85
C LEU A 649 10.63 -29.81 20.12
N ALA A 650 9.51 -29.12 19.90
CA ALA A 650 9.47 -27.80 19.26
C ALA A 650 10.23 -26.73 20.07
N LEU A 651 10.05 -26.71 21.40
CA LEU A 651 10.78 -25.84 22.32
C LEU A 651 12.28 -26.09 22.26
N SER A 652 12.72 -27.35 22.26
CA SER A 652 14.15 -27.67 22.15
C SER A 652 14.77 -27.04 20.90
N ARG A 653 14.01 -26.98 19.80
CA ARG A 653 14.50 -26.43 18.54
C ARG A 653 14.55 -24.91 18.52
N VAL A 654 13.53 -24.26 19.07
CA VAL A 654 13.46 -22.78 19.16
C VAL A 654 14.45 -22.23 20.19
N LEU A 655 14.76 -22.98 21.25
CA LEU A 655 15.64 -22.56 22.33
C LEU A 655 17.13 -22.80 22.07
N ILE A 656 17.49 -23.60 21.05
CA ILE A 656 18.86 -24.09 20.84
C ILE A 656 19.91 -22.96 20.77
N ASN A 657 19.58 -21.82 20.15
CA ASN A 657 20.51 -20.67 20.07
C ASN A 657 20.29 -19.62 21.18
N ILE A 658 19.38 -19.88 22.12
CA ILE A 658 18.93 -18.92 23.14
C ILE A 658 19.43 -19.29 24.53
N SER A 659 19.25 -20.55 24.94
CA SER A 659 19.61 -21.00 26.29
C SER A 659 19.92 -22.49 26.26
N TRP A 660 21.14 -22.85 26.66
CA TRP A 660 21.56 -24.24 26.77
C TRP A 660 20.74 -24.97 27.83
N SER A 661 20.62 -24.38 29.02
CA SER A 661 19.92 -24.99 30.14
C SER A 661 18.46 -25.28 29.79
N ALA A 662 17.77 -24.34 29.12
CA ALA A 662 16.40 -24.54 28.67
C ALA A 662 16.27 -25.57 27.54
N THR A 663 17.23 -25.60 26.61
CA THR A 663 17.28 -26.59 25.51
C THR A 663 17.48 -28.00 26.06
N GLN A 664 18.46 -28.18 26.95
CA GLN A 664 18.74 -29.46 27.58
C GLN A 664 17.50 -29.98 28.33
N ALA A 665 16.87 -29.13 29.14
CA ALA A 665 15.66 -29.51 29.88
C ALA A 665 14.50 -29.91 28.94
N ALA A 666 14.34 -29.24 27.79
CA ALA A 666 13.34 -29.60 26.79
C ALA A 666 13.65 -30.95 26.11
N CYS A 667 14.90 -31.19 25.72
CA CYS A 667 15.35 -32.46 25.16
C CYS A 667 15.14 -33.63 26.13
N GLU A 668 15.52 -33.46 27.41
CA GLU A 668 15.36 -34.50 28.44
C GLU A 668 13.89 -34.89 28.64
N ARG A 669 12.99 -33.90 28.73
CA ARG A 669 11.55 -34.16 28.84
C ARG A 669 10.99 -34.83 27.60
N ALA A 670 11.35 -34.35 26.41
CA ALA A 670 10.91 -34.95 25.16
C ALA A 670 11.38 -36.40 25.01
N LEU A 671 12.64 -36.70 25.35
CA LEU A 671 13.19 -38.06 25.28
C LEU A 671 12.56 -39.00 26.32
N ALA A 672 12.38 -38.53 27.56
CA ALA A 672 11.71 -39.30 28.60
C ALA A 672 10.25 -39.62 28.22
N GLY A 673 9.51 -38.62 27.74
CA GLY A 673 8.13 -38.79 27.30
C GLY A 673 7.99 -39.68 26.06
N ALA A 674 8.85 -39.52 25.06
CA ALA A 674 8.83 -40.36 23.86
C ALA A 674 9.11 -41.84 24.19
N ARG A 675 10.02 -42.12 25.13
CA ARG A 675 10.28 -43.49 25.63
C ARG A 675 9.10 -44.04 26.41
N ALA A 676 8.45 -43.22 27.24
CA ALA A 676 7.28 -43.64 28.01
C ALA A 676 6.06 -43.96 27.12
N LEU A 677 5.94 -43.28 25.99
CA LEU A 677 4.85 -43.50 25.02
C LEU A 677 5.09 -44.69 24.08
N ASP A 678 6.33 -45.20 24.00
CA ASP A 678 6.74 -46.23 23.04
C ASP A 678 6.39 -45.85 21.58
N GLU A 679 6.55 -44.56 21.24
CA GLU A 679 6.24 -43.99 19.93
C GLU A 679 7.53 -43.78 19.10
N PRO A 680 7.87 -44.66 18.13
CA PRO A 680 9.18 -44.65 17.46
C PRO A 680 9.48 -43.35 16.71
N ARG A 681 8.46 -42.70 16.14
CA ARG A 681 8.63 -41.42 15.42
C ARG A 681 9.00 -40.28 16.35
N LEU A 682 8.36 -40.20 17.53
CA LEU A 682 8.71 -39.21 18.55
C LEU A 682 10.08 -39.49 19.15
N LEU A 683 10.42 -40.77 19.36
CA LEU A 683 11.72 -41.18 19.86
C LEU A 683 12.85 -40.79 18.89
N ALA A 684 12.70 -41.06 17.58
CA ALA A 684 13.67 -40.65 16.57
C ALA A 684 13.89 -39.13 16.55
N ARG A 685 12.81 -38.34 16.68
CA ARG A 685 12.88 -36.87 16.77
C ARG A 685 13.61 -36.43 18.05
N ALA A 686 13.28 -37.01 19.19
CA ALA A 686 13.87 -36.67 20.49
C ALA A 686 15.38 -36.98 20.53
N LEU A 687 15.77 -38.16 20.04
CA LEU A 687 17.18 -38.57 19.93
C LEU A 687 17.94 -37.64 18.99
N TYR A 688 17.37 -37.28 17.84
CA TYR A 688 17.97 -36.34 16.91
C TYR A 688 18.23 -34.97 17.56
N TYR A 689 17.21 -34.35 18.18
CA TYR A 689 17.38 -33.02 18.79
C TYR A 689 18.30 -33.05 20.01
N THR A 690 18.32 -34.15 20.78
CA THR A 690 19.28 -34.35 21.87
C THR A 690 20.71 -34.40 21.32
N GLY A 691 20.95 -35.24 20.32
CA GLY A 691 22.25 -35.36 19.66
C GLY A 691 22.71 -34.05 19.01
N GLU A 692 21.80 -33.35 18.33
CA GLU A 692 22.05 -32.02 17.78
C GLU A 692 22.48 -31.05 18.87
N ALA A 693 21.72 -30.93 19.96
CA ALA A 693 22.05 -30.05 21.08
C ALA A 693 23.44 -30.36 21.66
N HIS A 694 23.82 -31.64 21.79
CA HIS A 694 25.17 -32.03 22.22
C HIS A 694 26.27 -31.64 21.22
N VAL A 695 26.04 -31.75 19.90
CA VAL A 695 26.98 -31.28 18.86
C VAL A 695 27.21 -29.78 18.97
N PHE A 696 26.13 -29.00 19.10
CA PHE A 696 26.20 -27.56 19.33
C PHE A 696 26.89 -27.23 20.66
N ALA A 697 26.74 -28.07 21.69
CA ALA A 697 27.40 -27.91 22.99
C ALA A 697 28.86 -28.36 23.02
N ASN A 698 29.40 -28.82 21.89
CA ASN A 698 30.72 -29.45 21.78
C ASN A 698 30.90 -30.67 22.72
N ARG A 699 29.81 -31.34 23.09
CA ARG A 699 29.80 -32.59 23.87
C ARG A 699 29.83 -33.79 22.94
N LEU A 700 30.95 -33.93 22.24
CA LEU A 700 31.07 -34.81 21.08
C LEU A 700 30.88 -36.30 21.43
N GLU A 701 31.29 -36.72 22.62
CA GLU A 701 31.14 -38.10 23.10
C GLU A 701 29.68 -38.47 23.39
N GLU A 702 28.90 -37.51 23.92
CA GLU A 702 27.47 -37.69 24.24
C GLU A 702 26.58 -37.58 22.98
N ALA A 703 27.07 -36.97 21.90
CA ALA A 703 26.31 -36.71 20.69
C ALA A 703 26.20 -37.92 19.74
N GLU A 704 27.22 -38.78 19.67
CA GLU A 704 27.30 -39.80 18.60
C GLU A 704 26.21 -40.87 18.71
N ALA A 705 26.06 -41.46 19.89
CA ALA A 705 25.09 -42.53 20.14
C ALA A 705 23.64 -42.13 19.79
N PRO A 706 23.08 -41.02 20.33
CA PRO A 706 21.70 -40.64 20.00
C PRO A 706 21.53 -40.27 18.52
N LEU A 707 22.52 -39.70 17.84
CA LEU A 707 22.43 -39.39 16.41
C LEU A 707 22.45 -40.65 15.54
N VAL A 708 23.27 -41.64 15.88
CA VAL A 708 23.31 -42.94 15.19
C VAL A 708 21.98 -43.67 15.36
N GLU A 709 21.48 -43.73 16.60
CA GLU A 709 20.19 -44.35 16.91
C GLU A 709 19.04 -43.64 16.18
N ALA A 710 19.00 -42.30 16.18
CA ALA A 710 18.01 -41.51 15.45
C ALA A 710 18.04 -41.79 13.95
N ARG A 711 19.24 -41.86 13.34
CA ARG A 711 19.42 -42.17 11.91
C ARG A 711 18.86 -43.56 11.58
N ASP A 712 19.23 -44.56 12.36
CA ASP A 712 18.87 -45.94 12.08
C ASP A 712 17.37 -46.18 12.32
N LEU A 713 16.80 -45.57 13.35
CA LEU A 713 15.36 -45.59 13.59
C LEU A 713 14.58 -44.85 12.48
N ALA A 714 15.05 -43.67 12.06
CA ALA A 714 14.46 -42.93 10.94
C ALA A 714 14.46 -43.76 9.64
N ARG A 715 15.57 -44.45 9.36
CA ARG A 715 15.68 -45.36 8.21
C ARG A 715 14.66 -46.50 8.28
N GLN A 716 14.50 -47.13 9.44
CA GLN A 716 13.52 -48.21 9.64
C GLN A 716 12.08 -47.72 9.44
N LEU A 717 11.79 -46.48 9.86
CA LEU A 717 10.47 -45.86 9.74
C LEU A 717 10.19 -45.27 8.34
N GLY A 718 11.17 -45.27 7.44
CA GLY A 718 11.07 -44.60 6.14
C GLY A 718 11.06 -43.07 6.22
N ASP A 719 11.47 -42.49 7.35
CA ASP A 719 11.63 -41.05 7.53
C ASP A 719 12.96 -40.60 6.93
N HIS A 720 13.00 -40.51 5.60
CA HIS A 720 14.21 -40.13 4.86
C HIS A 720 14.69 -38.72 5.18
N TYR A 721 13.80 -37.82 5.60
CA TYR A 721 14.20 -36.48 6.01
C TYR A 721 15.01 -36.53 7.30
N ARG A 722 14.48 -37.21 8.33
CA ARG A 722 15.18 -37.34 9.61
C ARG A 722 16.47 -38.13 9.47
N GLU A 723 16.50 -39.14 8.61
CA GLU A 723 17.73 -39.85 8.25
C GLU A 723 18.79 -38.89 7.68
N ALA A 724 18.41 -38.05 6.70
CA ALA A 724 19.31 -37.07 6.11
C ALA A 724 19.77 -36.00 7.10
N ALA A 725 18.87 -35.51 7.97
CA ALA A 725 19.20 -34.55 9.02
C ALA A 725 20.19 -35.15 10.03
N ALA A 726 19.96 -36.39 10.48
CA ALA A 726 20.88 -37.09 11.38
C ALA A 726 22.24 -37.32 10.72
N MET A 727 22.30 -37.68 9.43
CA MET A 727 23.55 -37.77 8.68
C MET A 727 24.27 -36.43 8.59
N GLN A 728 23.58 -35.33 8.30
CA GLN A 728 24.20 -34.00 8.29
C GLN A 728 24.82 -33.66 9.64
N MET A 729 24.13 -33.97 10.74
CA MET A 729 24.61 -33.70 12.10
C MET A 729 25.79 -34.61 12.49
N LEU A 730 25.76 -35.89 12.12
CA LEU A 730 26.92 -36.80 12.25
C LEU A 730 28.12 -36.30 11.44
N GLY A 731 27.89 -35.78 10.23
CA GLY A 731 28.95 -35.19 9.42
C GLY A 731 29.62 -34.01 10.13
N ARG A 732 28.82 -33.15 10.77
CA ARG A 732 29.32 -32.04 11.58
C ARG A 732 30.08 -32.52 12.83
N LEU A 733 29.53 -33.49 13.56
CA LEU A 733 30.18 -34.13 14.71
C LEU A 733 31.56 -34.70 14.34
N TYR A 734 31.64 -35.45 13.25
CA TYR A 734 32.89 -36.04 12.76
C TYR A 734 33.89 -35.00 12.29
N ALA A 735 33.41 -33.88 11.73
CA ALA A 735 34.30 -32.77 11.40
C ALA A 735 34.91 -32.15 12.68
N GLN A 736 34.14 -31.98 13.76
CA GLN A 736 34.65 -31.52 15.07
C GLN A 736 35.65 -32.50 15.69
N GLN A 737 35.46 -33.80 15.50
CA GLN A 737 36.41 -34.85 15.87
C GLN A 737 37.60 -34.96 14.89
N LYS A 738 37.70 -34.09 13.87
CA LYS A 738 38.73 -34.10 12.80
C LYS A 738 38.74 -35.38 11.94
N ARG A 739 37.63 -36.12 11.91
CA ARG A 739 37.38 -37.29 11.05
C ARG A 739 36.85 -36.85 9.69
N PHE A 740 37.65 -36.08 8.94
CA PHE A 740 37.18 -35.36 7.75
C PHE A 740 36.64 -36.23 6.61
N VAL A 741 37.15 -37.46 6.44
CA VAL A 741 36.66 -38.38 5.39
C VAL A 741 35.21 -38.81 5.67
N ALA A 742 34.97 -39.36 6.87
CA ALA A 742 33.63 -39.76 7.29
C ALA A 742 32.66 -38.56 7.31
N ALA A 743 33.16 -37.39 7.73
CA ALA A 743 32.38 -36.16 7.73
C ALA A 743 31.87 -35.77 6.33
N ARG A 744 32.76 -35.83 5.32
CA ARG A 744 32.39 -35.54 3.91
C ARG A 744 31.39 -36.55 3.36
N GLU A 745 31.54 -37.84 3.67
CA GLU A 745 30.60 -38.87 3.21
C GLU A 745 29.17 -38.61 3.72
N HIS A 746 29.03 -38.33 5.01
CA HIS A 746 27.75 -38.05 5.63
C HIS A 746 27.10 -36.74 5.13
N MET A 747 27.89 -35.67 4.97
CA MET A 747 27.40 -34.41 4.39
C MET A 747 27.01 -34.54 2.92
N ALA A 748 27.76 -35.31 2.13
CA ALA A 748 27.42 -35.56 0.73
C ALA A 748 26.14 -36.38 0.59
N ALA A 749 25.90 -37.34 1.49
CA ALA A 749 24.67 -38.12 1.52
C ALA A 749 23.43 -37.26 1.82
N SER A 750 23.50 -36.37 2.82
CA SER A 750 22.39 -35.47 3.14
C SER A 750 22.16 -34.40 2.06
N MET A 751 23.22 -33.84 1.48
CA MET A 751 23.11 -32.87 0.38
C MET A 751 22.35 -33.43 -0.83
N ARG A 752 22.67 -34.65 -1.26
CA ARG A 752 21.95 -35.31 -2.38
C ARG A 752 20.46 -35.47 -2.11
N PHE A 753 20.09 -35.72 -0.85
CA PHE A 753 18.69 -35.82 -0.47
C PHE A 753 17.98 -34.46 -0.57
N TYR A 754 18.58 -33.40 -0.01
CA TYR A 754 17.99 -32.07 -0.05
C TYR A 754 17.86 -31.53 -1.47
N GLU A 755 18.86 -31.74 -2.33
CA GLU A 755 18.83 -31.36 -3.74
C GLU A 755 17.70 -32.06 -4.51
N LYS A 756 17.55 -33.37 -4.33
CA LYS A 756 16.49 -34.13 -4.99
C LYS A 756 15.09 -33.69 -4.55
N ARG A 757 14.95 -33.18 -3.33
CA ARG A 757 13.67 -32.81 -2.71
C ARG A 757 13.30 -31.34 -2.87
N GLY A 758 14.24 -30.46 -3.25
CA GLY A 758 14.01 -29.01 -3.22
C GLY A 758 13.91 -28.46 -1.78
N ALA A 759 14.61 -29.09 -0.83
CA ALA A 759 14.68 -28.62 0.56
C ALA A 759 15.80 -27.58 0.71
N ASP A 760 15.62 -26.43 0.06
CA ASP A 760 16.65 -25.41 -0.13
C ASP A 760 17.15 -24.81 1.19
N ARG A 761 16.30 -24.64 2.19
CA ARG A 761 16.72 -24.16 3.51
C ARG A 761 17.68 -25.14 4.19
N ASN A 762 17.36 -26.43 4.15
CA ASN A 762 18.24 -27.48 4.68
C ASN A 762 19.55 -27.58 3.88
N ARG A 763 19.48 -27.39 2.56
CA ARG A 763 20.64 -27.36 1.67
C ARG A 763 21.57 -26.19 2.00
N ALA A 764 21.06 -25.00 2.25
CA ALA A 764 21.85 -23.84 2.67
C ALA A 764 22.59 -24.12 3.99
N ILE A 765 21.91 -24.70 4.99
CA ILE A 765 22.55 -25.07 6.27
C ILE A 765 23.64 -26.14 6.04
N ALA A 766 23.40 -27.11 5.15
CA ALA A 766 24.38 -28.13 4.82
C ALA A 766 25.61 -27.56 4.07
N LEU A 767 25.43 -26.58 3.18
CA LEU A 767 26.51 -25.83 2.53
C LEU A 767 27.36 -25.09 3.56
N MET A 768 26.75 -24.45 4.56
CA MET A 768 27.47 -23.78 5.64
C MET A 768 28.28 -24.76 6.48
N ASN A 769 27.69 -25.90 6.85
CA ASN A 769 28.40 -26.92 7.61
C ASN A 769 29.57 -27.50 6.80
N LEU A 770 29.39 -27.70 5.48
CA LEU A 770 30.46 -28.16 4.59
C LEU A 770 31.55 -27.09 4.41
N ALA A 771 31.19 -25.81 4.33
CA ALA A 771 32.16 -24.72 4.33
C ALA A 771 33.02 -24.73 5.61
N GLY A 772 32.38 -24.94 6.77
CA GLY A 772 33.08 -25.12 8.04
C GLY A 772 33.99 -26.35 8.06
N LEU A 773 33.57 -27.47 7.45
CA LEU A 773 34.41 -28.66 7.27
C LEU A 773 35.63 -28.37 6.42
N GLU A 774 35.45 -27.80 5.24
CA GLU A 774 36.57 -27.54 4.33
C GLU A 774 37.54 -26.51 4.92
N ARG A 775 37.02 -25.52 5.68
CA ARG A 775 37.84 -24.60 6.48
C ARG A 775 38.68 -25.36 7.50
N ALA A 776 38.08 -26.26 8.28
CA ALA A 776 38.79 -27.05 9.30
C ALA A 776 39.81 -28.03 8.69
N ALA A 777 39.57 -28.48 7.46
CA ALA A 777 40.48 -29.34 6.70
C ALA A 777 41.63 -28.57 6.00
N GLY A 778 41.63 -27.23 6.04
CA GLY A 778 42.65 -26.38 5.40
C GLY A 778 42.32 -25.96 3.96
N GLU A 779 41.15 -26.31 3.44
CA GLU A 779 40.70 -26.03 2.06
C GLU A 779 39.94 -24.69 1.98
N ALA A 780 40.61 -23.59 2.36
CA ALA A 780 40.01 -22.26 2.44
C ALA A 780 39.33 -21.77 1.14
N PRO A 781 39.89 -21.98 -0.07
CA PRO A 781 39.21 -21.58 -1.32
C PRO A 781 37.85 -22.26 -1.48
N ARG A 782 37.76 -23.55 -1.17
CA ARG A 782 36.52 -24.32 -1.27
C ARG A 782 35.49 -23.88 -0.23
N ALA A 783 35.93 -23.61 1.00
CA ALA A 783 35.08 -23.09 2.06
C ALA A 783 34.40 -21.75 1.66
N ILE A 784 35.14 -20.86 1.00
CA ILE A 784 34.59 -19.57 0.53
C ILE A 784 33.52 -19.77 -0.55
N VAL A 785 33.75 -20.67 -1.52
CA VAL A 785 32.76 -20.95 -2.57
C VAL A 785 31.45 -21.44 -1.95
N LEU A 786 31.53 -22.45 -1.08
CA LEU A 786 30.36 -23.02 -0.40
C LEU A 786 29.63 -21.99 0.47
N GLY A 787 30.37 -21.13 1.18
CA GLY A 787 29.80 -20.05 1.96
C GLY A 787 29.03 -19.03 1.12
N ARG A 788 29.51 -18.70 -0.10
CA ARG A 788 28.83 -17.76 -1.00
C ARG A 788 27.53 -18.36 -1.53
N GLU A 789 27.56 -19.64 -1.91
CA GLU A 789 26.37 -20.36 -2.34
C GLU A 789 25.30 -20.39 -1.24
N ALA A 790 25.69 -20.58 0.03
CA ALA A 790 24.77 -20.53 1.15
C ALA A 790 24.12 -19.14 1.35
N VAL A 791 24.90 -18.06 1.22
CA VAL A 791 24.37 -16.68 1.32
C VAL A 791 23.37 -16.41 0.20
N GLU A 792 23.69 -16.79 -1.03
CA GLU A 792 22.81 -16.55 -2.19
C GLU A 792 21.49 -17.34 -2.07
N MET A 793 21.57 -18.57 -1.57
CA MET A 793 20.40 -19.40 -1.31
C MET A 793 19.51 -18.80 -0.22
N ALA A 794 20.09 -18.30 0.87
CA ALA A 794 19.36 -17.65 1.94
C ALA A 794 18.60 -16.40 1.45
N ARG A 795 19.23 -15.59 0.57
CA ARG A 795 18.61 -14.43 -0.07
C ARG A 795 17.45 -14.81 -0.97
N THR A 796 17.60 -15.87 -1.75
CA THR A 796 16.55 -16.40 -2.63
C THR A 796 15.32 -16.84 -1.81
N LEU A 797 15.55 -17.47 -0.65
CA LEU A 797 14.50 -17.86 0.30
C LEU A 797 13.90 -16.68 1.08
N ARG A 798 14.51 -15.49 0.96
CA ARG A 798 14.22 -14.30 1.77
C ARG A 798 14.34 -14.57 3.28
N ASP A 799 15.14 -15.55 3.71
CA ASP A 799 15.33 -15.91 5.12
C ASP A 799 16.51 -15.09 5.69
N GLY A 800 16.19 -13.93 6.28
CA GLY A 800 17.21 -13.01 6.81
C GLY A 800 17.98 -13.57 8.02
N THR A 801 17.37 -14.46 8.81
CA THR A 801 18.06 -15.16 9.88
C THR A 801 19.12 -16.07 9.29
N LEU A 802 18.76 -16.92 8.33
CA LEU A 802 19.70 -17.81 7.64
C LEU A 802 20.78 -17.03 6.89
N GLU A 803 20.43 -15.93 6.22
CA GLU A 803 21.38 -15.05 5.54
C GLU A 803 22.42 -14.52 6.53
N THR A 804 21.98 -14.07 7.71
CA THR A 804 22.88 -13.58 8.77
C THR A 804 23.83 -14.67 9.28
N ILE A 805 23.36 -15.91 9.47
CA ILE A 805 24.25 -17.02 9.89
C ILE A 805 25.25 -17.32 8.76
N ALA A 806 24.80 -17.35 7.51
CA ALA A 806 25.65 -17.61 6.34
C ALA A 806 26.72 -16.52 6.15
N LEU A 807 26.34 -15.24 6.27
CA LEU A 807 27.23 -14.07 6.23
C LEU A 807 28.28 -14.10 7.34
N SER A 808 27.87 -14.48 8.55
CA SER A 808 28.78 -14.64 9.69
C SER A 808 29.78 -15.77 9.44
N SER A 809 29.31 -16.91 8.92
CA SER A 809 30.16 -18.07 8.61
C SER A 809 31.17 -17.77 7.50
N ILE A 810 30.77 -17.08 6.43
CA ILE A 810 31.69 -16.74 5.34
C ILE A 810 32.68 -15.65 5.75
N ALA A 811 32.30 -14.71 6.62
CA ALA A 811 33.22 -13.71 7.15
C ALA A 811 34.42 -14.38 7.85
N VAL A 812 34.18 -15.41 8.66
CA VAL A 812 35.23 -16.22 9.30
C VAL A 812 36.12 -16.91 8.27
N CYS A 813 35.54 -17.51 7.22
CA CYS A 813 36.31 -18.15 6.14
C CYS A 813 37.22 -17.16 5.40
N LEU A 814 36.68 -15.98 5.06
CA LEU A 814 37.40 -14.92 4.37
C LEU A 814 38.52 -14.33 5.24
N LEU A 815 38.28 -14.18 6.54
CA LEU A 815 39.25 -13.65 7.50
C LEU A 815 40.47 -14.56 7.62
N LEU A 816 40.26 -15.87 7.77
CA LEU A 816 41.36 -16.86 7.83
C LEU A 816 42.11 -16.98 6.50
N ALA A 817 41.44 -16.70 5.37
CA ALA A 817 42.06 -16.65 4.05
C ALA A 817 42.79 -15.31 3.75
N GLY A 818 42.79 -14.36 4.69
CA GLY A 818 43.43 -13.04 4.52
C GLY A 818 42.67 -12.06 3.62
N ARG A 819 41.40 -12.33 3.29
CA ARG A 819 40.54 -11.48 2.45
C ARG A 819 39.74 -10.49 3.31
N TYR A 820 40.46 -9.58 3.98
CA TYR A 820 39.90 -8.77 5.07
C TYR A 820 38.75 -7.83 4.67
N GLU A 821 38.81 -7.16 3.52
CA GLU A 821 37.76 -6.23 3.07
C GLU A 821 36.42 -6.94 2.77
N GLU A 822 36.49 -8.11 2.14
CA GLU A 822 35.31 -8.94 1.89
C GLU A 822 34.75 -9.53 3.19
N ALA A 823 35.63 -9.90 4.12
CA ALA A 823 35.24 -10.36 5.45
C ALA A 823 34.50 -9.25 6.23
N ARG A 824 35.02 -8.01 6.21
CA ARG A 824 34.38 -6.81 6.77
C ARG A 824 32.98 -6.61 6.20
N THR A 825 32.89 -6.59 4.87
CA THR A 825 31.61 -6.37 4.17
C THR A 825 30.56 -7.39 4.60
N SER A 826 30.94 -8.66 4.69
CA SER A 826 30.04 -9.74 5.10
C SER A 826 29.64 -9.63 6.58
N ALA A 827 30.60 -9.36 7.48
CA ALA A 827 30.33 -9.19 8.91
C ALA A 827 29.46 -7.95 9.18
N ARG A 828 29.71 -6.84 8.48
CA ARG A 828 28.95 -5.61 8.59
C ARG A 828 27.49 -5.81 8.18
N ALA A 829 27.25 -6.47 7.05
CA ALA A 829 25.89 -6.81 6.61
C ALA A 829 25.15 -7.68 7.65
N ALA A 830 25.84 -8.66 8.25
CA ALA A 830 25.26 -9.46 9.33
C ALA A 830 24.90 -8.62 10.57
N ILE A 831 25.82 -7.74 11.04
CA ILE A 831 25.58 -6.85 12.19
C ILE A 831 24.44 -5.86 11.91
N GLU A 832 24.36 -5.32 10.70
CA GLU A 832 23.29 -4.41 10.29
C GLU A 832 21.91 -5.07 10.38
N PHE A 833 21.79 -6.30 9.88
CA PHE A 833 20.55 -7.07 9.99
C PHE A 833 20.17 -7.33 11.46
N ILE A 834 21.13 -7.73 12.30
CA ILE A 834 20.89 -7.97 13.74
C ILE A 834 20.35 -6.70 14.42
N ARG A 835 20.93 -5.52 14.11
CA ARG A 835 20.49 -4.22 14.66
C ARG A 835 19.06 -3.88 14.24
N ASN A 836 18.71 -4.12 12.98
CA ASN A 836 17.42 -3.71 12.42
C ASN A 836 16.28 -4.66 12.79
N SER A 837 16.56 -5.96 12.91
CA SER A 837 15.51 -6.98 13.07
C SER A 837 15.10 -7.24 14.53
N ARG A 838 15.81 -6.69 15.53
CA ARG A 838 15.61 -6.96 16.98
C ARG A 838 15.58 -8.45 17.35
N ILE A 839 16.01 -9.31 16.43
CA ILE A 839 16.44 -10.66 16.74
C ILE A 839 17.67 -10.42 17.60
N GLY A 840 17.64 -10.88 18.85
CA GLY A 840 18.64 -10.46 19.84
C GLY A 840 20.06 -10.90 19.44
N SER A 841 21.00 -10.70 20.35
CA SER A 841 22.45 -10.98 20.25
C SER A 841 22.85 -12.43 19.92
N GLU A 842 21.92 -13.25 19.40
CA GLU A 842 21.94 -14.65 18.95
C GLU A 842 23.02 -14.98 17.89
N PHE A 843 23.84 -14.00 17.47
CA PHE A 843 24.81 -14.11 16.38
C PHE A 843 26.23 -13.71 16.78
N TYR A 844 26.75 -14.44 17.76
CA TYR A 844 28.10 -14.32 18.30
C TYR A 844 29.26 -14.37 17.25
N PRO A 845 29.20 -15.14 16.15
CA PRO A 845 30.31 -15.22 15.19
C PRO A 845 30.58 -13.91 14.41
N ALA A 846 29.56 -13.08 14.18
CA ALA A 846 29.74 -11.76 13.57
C ALA A 846 30.52 -10.82 14.51
N LEU A 847 30.22 -10.87 15.82
CA LEU A 847 30.93 -10.10 16.84
C LEU A 847 32.40 -10.52 16.95
N GLN A 848 32.69 -11.83 16.91
CA GLN A 848 34.06 -12.35 16.89
C GLN A 848 34.87 -11.81 15.69
N SER A 849 34.23 -11.70 14.52
CA SER A 849 34.86 -11.10 13.34
C SER A 849 35.20 -9.62 13.58
N CYS A 850 34.31 -8.86 14.21
CA CYS A 850 34.61 -7.46 14.59
C CYS A 850 35.75 -7.38 15.63
N VAL A 851 35.87 -8.30 16.60
CA VAL A 851 37.05 -8.38 17.51
C VAL A 851 38.34 -8.53 16.72
N ALA A 852 38.35 -9.41 15.71
CA ALA A 852 39.50 -9.64 14.86
C ALA A 852 39.86 -8.40 14.02
N PHE A 853 38.87 -7.67 13.47
CA PHE A 853 39.11 -6.41 12.75
C PHE A 853 39.64 -5.31 13.67
N ALA A 854 39.05 -5.11 14.85
CA ALA A 854 39.55 -4.14 15.82
C ALA A 854 40.99 -4.44 16.25
N THR A 855 41.32 -5.71 16.46
CA THR A 855 42.68 -6.14 16.80
C THR A 855 43.66 -5.85 15.65
N ARG A 856 43.26 -6.12 14.40
CA ARG A 856 44.05 -5.79 13.20
C ARG A 856 44.28 -4.29 13.04
N ASP A 857 43.25 -3.49 13.33
CA ASP A 857 43.30 -2.01 13.29
C ASP A 857 44.01 -1.41 14.51
N GLN A 858 44.61 -2.24 15.37
CA GLN A 858 45.31 -1.85 16.59
C GLN A 858 44.41 -1.15 17.63
N LYS A 859 43.08 -1.32 17.53
CA LYS A 859 42.09 -0.86 18.50
C LYS A 859 41.89 -1.91 19.61
N PHE A 860 42.97 -2.25 20.31
CA PHE A 860 42.98 -3.37 21.28
C PHE A 860 41.99 -3.19 22.44
N GLU A 861 41.78 -1.96 22.93
CA GLU A 861 40.79 -1.74 23.99
C GLU A 861 39.35 -1.97 23.51
N THR A 862 39.02 -1.49 22.31
CA THR A 862 37.71 -1.73 21.68
C THR A 862 37.50 -3.22 21.43
N ALA A 863 38.52 -3.92 20.94
CA ALA A 863 38.49 -5.36 20.75
C ALA A 863 38.22 -6.12 22.06
N ALA A 864 38.86 -5.72 23.16
CA ALA A 864 38.64 -6.31 24.49
C ALA A 864 37.20 -6.07 25.01
N ARG A 865 36.65 -4.86 24.84
CA ARG A 865 35.26 -4.57 25.22
C ARG A 865 34.25 -5.35 24.38
N ILE A 866 34.40 -5.38 23.05
CA ILE A 866 33.52 -6.18 22.17
C ILE A 866 33.61 -7.66 22.52
N PHE A 867 34.81 -8.17 22.82
CA PHE A 867 35.00 -9.57 23.25
C PHE A 867 34.27 -9.85 24.57
N GLY A 868 34.38 -8.95 25.56
CA GLY A 868 33.67 -9.05 26.83
C GLY A 868 32.14 -9.01 26.69
N TYR A 869 31.62 -8.09 25.86
CA TYR A 869 30.20 -8.02 25.50
C TYR A 869 29.73 -9.34 24.88
N ALA A 870 30.45 -9.82 23.86
CA ALA A 870 30.13 -11.05 23.18
C ALA A 870 30.11 -12.23 24.17
N GLN A 871 31.12 -12.34 25.02
CA GLN A 871 31.25 -13.42 26.00
C GLN A 871 30.06 -13.42 26.97
N GLN A 872 29.70 -12.26 27.54
CA GLN A 872 28.56 -12.14 28.44
C GLN A 872 27.24 -12.48 27.75
N ALA A 873 27.03 -11.99 26.53
CA ALA A 873 25.85 -12.31 25.71
C ALA A 873 25.72 -13.82 25.41
N SER A 874 26.81 -14.58 25.49
CA SER A 874 26.85 -16.03 25.26
C SER A 874 26.83 -16.91 26.54
N SER A 875 26.80 -16.33 27.74
CA SER A 875 27.09 -17.05 28.99
C SER A 875 26.13 -18.20 29.37
N ASP A 876 24.82 -18.10 29.09
CA ASP A 876 23.85 -19.21 29.24
C ASP A 876 23.52 -19.88 27.90
N ARG A 877 24.24 -19.54 26.82
CA ARG A 877 24.03 -20.14 25.50
C ARG A 877 24.87 -21.39 25.32
N LEU A 878 24.55 -22.13 24.27
CA LEU A 878 25.42 -23.20 23.79
C LEU A 878 26.84 -22.65 23.56
N PRO A 879 27.89 -23.36 24.03
CA PRO A 879 29.27 -23.09 23.67
C PRO A 879 29.41 -22.84 22.17
N GLU A 880 30.38 -22.01 21.78
CA GLU A 880 30.59 -21.63 20.39
C GLU A 880 30.42 -22.80 19.42
N ASN A 881 29.65 -22.56 18.36
CA ASN A 881 29.76 -23.37 17.17
C ASN A 881 31.18 -23.23 16.63
N ALA A 882 32.11 -24.09 17.05
CA ALA A 882 33.51 -24.10 16.60
C ALA A 882 33.65 -24.09 15.06
N PHE A 883 32.57 -24.46 14.36
CA PHE A 883 32.44 -24.49 12.91
C PHE A 883 32.00 -23.17 12.26
N LEU A 884 31.31 -22.28 12.99
CA LEU A 884 30.84 -20.97 12.50
C LEU A 884 31.68 -19.80 13.05
N GLY A 885 32.34 -19.96 14.20
CA GLY A 885 33.11 -18.91 14.89
C GLY A 885 34.63 -19.04 14.77
N LEU A 886 35.33 -18.07 15.37
CA LEU A 886 36.79 -18.04 15.55
C LEU A 886 37.16 -18.63 16.92
N ASP A 887 38.34 -19.23 17.04
CA ASP A 887 38.82 -19.72 18.33
C ASP A 887 39.03 -18.55 19.31
N ALA A 888 38.35 -18.57 20.47
CA ALA A 888 38.50 -17.56 21.50
C ALA A 888 39.96 -17.36 21.95
N ALA A 889 40.78 -18.42 22.00
CA ALA A 889 42.20 -18.31 22.32
C ALA A 889 42.97 -17.55 21.24
N TRP A 890 42.60 -17.75 19.96
CA TRP A 890 43.17 -17.03 18.83
C TRP A 890 42.83 -15.53 18.88
N LEU A 891 41.61 -15.18 19.31
CA LEU A 891 41.19 -13.78 19.50
C LEU A 891 41.86 -13.12 20.71
N LEU A 892 42.04 -13.86 21.81
CA LEU A 892 42.61 -13.33 23.05
C LEU A 892 44.13 -13.19 23.02
N GLN A 893 44.84 -14.02 22.26
CA GLN A 893 46.31 -14.01 22.25
C GLN A 893 46.90 -12.63 21.88
N PRO A 894 46.49 -11.97 20.78
CA PRO A 894 47.00 -10.64 20.44
C PRO A 894 46.65 -9.57 21.49
N LEU A 895 45.50 -9.72 22.18
CA LEU A 895 45.08 -8.80 23.24
C LEU A 895 45.97 -8.95 24.48
N ARG A 896 46.30 -10.19 24.88
CA ARG A 896 47.23 -10.47 25.98
C ARG A 896 48.66 -10.04 25.70
N GLU A 897 49.08 -10.05 24.43
CA GLU A 897 50.40 -9.56 24.02
C GLU A 897 50.52 -8.02 24.09
N LYS A 898 49.39 -7.30 24.07
CA LYS A 898 49.36 -5.83 23.96
C LYS A 898 48.80 -5.12 25.19
N LEU A 899 47.96 -5.77 25.99
CA LEU A 899 47.33 -5.22 27.18
C LEU A 899 47.81 -6.01 28.41
N ALA A 900 48.07 -5.30 29.52
CA ALA A 900 48.29 -5.96 30.81
C ALA A 900 47.02 -6.74 31.22
N GLU A 901 47.19 -7.92 31.83
CA GLU A 901 46.07 -8.83 32.16
C GLU A 901 44.98 -8.13 32.99
N GLU A 902 45.35 -7.33 33.99
CA GLU A 902 44.41 -6.54 34.80
C GLU A 902 43.58 -5.56 33.96
N ARG A 903 44.20 -4.91 32.97
CA ARG A 903 43.52 -3.97 32.07
C ARG A 903 42.62 -4.70 31.08
N LEU A 904 43.07 -5.84 30.54
CA LEU A 904 42.27 -6.69 29.66
C LEU A 904 41.00 -7.18 30.36
N GLN A 905 41.11 -7.69 31.59
CA GLN A 905 39.97 -8.12 32.40
C GLN A 905 39.01 -6.96 32.72
N SER A 906 39.55 -5.78 33.06
CA SER A 906 38.74 -4.57 33.28
C SER A 906 37.94 -4.18 32.03
N LEU A 907 38.56 -4.19 30.85
CA LEU A 907 37.90 -3.83 29.60
C LEU A 907 36.85 -4.87 29.18
N MET A 908 37.13 -6.15 29.37
CA MET A 908 36.15 -7.21 29.14
C MET A 908 34.96 -7.07 30.10
N ALA A 909 35.18 -6.72 31.36
CA ALA A 909 34.11 -6.43 32.32
C ALA A 909 33.30 -5.17 31.95
N GLU A 910 33.95 -4.11 31.46
CA GLU A 910 33.27 -2.93 30.90
C GLU A 910 32.32 -3.32 29.76
N GLY A 911 32.83 -4.12 28.81
CA GLY A 911 32.03 -4.61 27.68
C GLY A 911 30.90 -5.56 28.08
N ALA A 912 31.14 -6.44 29.06
CA ALA A 912 30.12 -7.33 29.60
C ALA A 912 28.94 -6.57 30.24
N ALA A 913 29.14 -5.33 30.66
CA ALA A 913 28.09 -4.47 31.21
C ALA A 913 27.33 -3.65 30.15
N TRP A 914 27.71 -3.72 28.87
CA TRP A 914 27.04 -2.99 27.79
C TRP A 914 25.60 -3.46 27.57
N SER A 915 24.72 -2.52 27.22
CA SER A 915 23.43 -2.87 26.64
C SER A 915 23.63 -3.50 25.25
N GLU A 916 22.63 -4.25 24.79
CA GLU A 916 22.65 -4.84 23.45
C GLU A 916 22.82 -3.79 22.35
N GLU A 917 22.14 -2.65 22.48
CA GLU A 917 22.24 -1.52 21.55
C GLU A 917 23.67 -0.97 21.49
N GLN A 918 24.30 -0.75 22.65
CA GLN A 918 25.68 -0.27 22.74
C GLN A 918 26.67 -1.26 22.14
N GLY A 919 26.56 -2.55 22.49
CA GLY A 919 27.47 -3.58 22.00
C GLY A 919 27.39 -3.80 20.49
N LEU A 920 26.18 -3.75 19.92
CA LEU A 920 25.97 -3.86 18.47
C LEU A 920 26.41 -2.60 17.71
N GLU A 921 26.24 -1.41 18.29
CA GLU A 921 26.70 -0.17 17.68
C GLU A 921 28.24 -0.11 17.60
N GLU A 922 28.94 -0.45 18.69
CA GLU A 922 30.40 -0.53 18.71
C GLU A 922 30.93 -1.59 17.73
N ALA A 923 30.29 -2.76 17.66
CA ALA A 923 30.65 -3.78 16.67
C ALA A 923 30.44 -3.29 15.23
N PHE A 924 29.35 -2.56 14.95
CA PHE A 924 29.05 -2.01 13.63
C PHE A 924 30.07 -0.96 13.19
N LEU A 925 30.52 -0.08 14.10
CA LEU A 925 31.54 0.94 13.83
C LEU A 925 32.91 0.33 13.49
N VAL A 926 33.17 -0.89 13.96
CA VAL A 926 34.41 -1.62 13.70
C VAL A 926 34.40 -2.35 12.35
N CYS A 927 33.24 -2.68 11.78
CA CYS A 927 33.09 -3.64 10.69
C CYS A 927 32.98 -3.04 9.24
#